data_AF-A0A416GH00-F1
#
_entry.id   AF-A0A416GH00-F1
#
_cell.length_a   1.000
_cell.length_b   1.000
_cell.length_c   1.000
_cell.angle_alpha   90.00
_cell.angle_beta   90.00
_cell.angle_gamma   90.00
#
_symmetry.space_group_name_H-M   'P 1'
#
loop_
_entity.id
_entity.type
_entity.pdbx_description
1 polymer ?
#
loop_
_entity_poly.entity_id
_entity_poly.type
_entity_poly.pdbx_seq_one_letter_code
_entity_poly.pdbx_strand_id
1 'polypeptide(L)'
;MKEIFKGIFSFVLLTSCAQLVCAQDALEVSSENIPSSLKTETSLKLTGEWDTYAFSQLKNALGTNVFGGSNTSLTKLDLSSTQIAENTSLYVSAGFTSNGAFMNCKALTEVVMPTAEEAAQFTSFQGAFQNCDKLTTIDLSGCTNVTTFNNAFYGCASLTQADLKNNVAATKTSSWSSAFEGCSSLAQVSLPAGFAPTNKVFANCTALTEIDWSACNATETVPTYYAGLFEGVDVSGITLKLNHAQYLLFQGDENWNQLNLVDLAPEPSTEYTVDASDIPSSLKKATALILTGAWDSDKFNLLSLALGNNGGILATPNTTLQTLDMSQITVAEDTPLYRKGLKEYGIFNNCTALTQVIMPAAAEAAKFTDLTLAFSGCTALKSIDLSQCSGITSLSKAFYNCSALTSVNLSSCTALTTSDNAFENCEALTSVVLPASFPVGKNTFAYCNALKEIDWTSFSATEVPALSKTFFMGIDDLSLIKLSLKYEAYKLFSADEDWSELNLYNTEPDKVTDFTVDASDIPSSLSKAVTLTLTGEWDSDKLNLLSLALGNNGGLFEVYNKTLTKLDMSQITVAEGTPLSRQGINKEYGIFNNCTALTDVILPAAEECAQFTSLKKAFKGCTALANIDLSLFTGATDIDEAFKNTAITTADLSGYAAVGTTVSAFEGCSALESVILPENFKAGNYTFADCTALKTIDFTAYTNAEEAPACSNNTFSGIDDLSLITLKVGQNASVFEQHKIWSQFYLDSETATGISQTESHAAPVKVYTVDGQYVGTYVMNERLMSELPRPGIYIIQGKKYIKTR
;
A
#
# COMPACT_ATOMS: atom_id res chain seq x y z
N MET A 1 97.83 15.60 -54.22
CA MET A 1 98.53 14.36 -54.61
C MET A 1 98.76 13.59 -53.32
N LYS A 2 98.14 12.45 -53.02
CA LYS A 2 97.09 11.65 -53.67
C LYS A 2 96.75 10.57 -52.63
N GLU A 3 95.45 10.26 -52.44
CA GLU A 3 94.93 8.95 -51.96
C GLU A 3 95.26 8.54 -50.49
N ILE A 4 94.40 8.21 -49.52
CA ILE A 4 93.01 7.69 -49.38
C ILE A 4 92.70 7.81 -47.85
N PHE A 5 91.83 8.69 -47.32
CA PHE A 5 90.36 8.57 -47.05
C PHE A 5 89.91 7.15 -46.62
N LYS A 6 89.41 6.81 -45.42
CA LYS A 6 88.50 7.37 -44.39
C LYS A 6 88.55 6.38 -43.20
N GLY A 7 88.39 6.65 -41.90
CA GLY A 7 88.10 7.81 -41.06
C GLY A 7 87.91 7.24 -39.63
N ILE A 8 88.77 7.51 -38.65
CA ILE A 8 88.70 8.51 -37.56
C ILE A 8 87.32 8.64 -36.86
N PHE A 9 87.20 8.12 -35.63
CA PHE A 9 87.00 8.84 -34.33
C PHE A 9 86.72 7.78 -33.21
N SER A 10 87.64 7.50 -32.27
CA SER A 10 87.82 8.11 -30.90
C SER A 10 86.64 7.85 -29.94
N PHE A 11 86.75 7.52 -28.65
CA PHE A 11 87.85 7.33 -27.68
C PHE A 11 87.26 6.73 -26.36
N VAL A 12 88.07 5.95 -25.59
CA VAL A 12 87.96 5.50 -24.17
C VAL A 12 86.91 4.44 -23.74
N LEU A 13 87.32 3.23 -23.32
CA LEU A 13 87.53 2.77 -21.91
C LEU A 13 87.84 1.25 -21.84
N LEU A 14 88.48 0.86 -20.73
CA LEU A 14 88.97 -0.45 -20.28
C LEU A 14 88.28 -1.73 -20.82
N THR A 15 89.08 -2.77 -21.10
CA THR A 15 88.61 -4.17 -21.08
C THR A 15 89.51 -5.09 -20.26
N SER A 16 88.80 -5.80 -19.39
CA SER A 16 89.14 -6.91 -18.53
C SER A 16 89.68 -8.14 -19.27
N CYS A 17 90.69 -8.78 -18.69
CA CYS A 17 91.10 -10.13 -19.06
C CYS A 17 90.30 -11.13 -18.23
N ALA A 18 89.18 -11.62 -18.78
CA ALA A 18 88.49 -12.81 -18.29
C ALA A 18 89.17 -14.04 -18.91
N GLN A 19 89.73 -14.91 -18.07
CA GLN A 19 90.23 -16.21 -18.49
C GLN A 19 89.08 -17.22 -18.60
N LEU A 20 89.20 -18.06 -19.63
CA LEU A 20 88.40 -19.23 -19.99
C LEU A 20 87.85 -20.03 -18.80
N VAL A 21 86.55 -20.34 -18.83
CA VAL A 21 85.97 -21.52 -18.17
C VAL A 21 85.52 -22.47 -19.29
N CYS A 22 86.24 -23.57 -19.49
CA CYS A 22 85.73 -24.69 -20.27
C CYS A 22 84.50 -25.25 -19.55
N ALA A 23 83.41 -25.52 -20.29
CA ALA A 23 82.31 -26.32 -19.79
C ALA A 23 82.87 -27.70 -19.41
N GLN A 24 82.92 -28.00 -18.11
CA GLN A 24 83.22 -29.33 -17.62
C GLN A 24 81.92 -30.12 -17.75
N ASP A 25 81.93 -31.21 -18.53
CA ASP A 25 80.79 -32.13 -18.63
C ASP A 25 80.35 -32.57 -17.23
N ALA A 26 79.04 -32.69 -17.01
CA ALA A 26 78.51 -33.18 -15.73
C ALA A 26 79.09 -34.56 -15.43
N LEU A 27 79.59 -34.77 -14.20
CA LEU A 27 80.08 -36.07 -13.79
C LEU A 27 78.89 -37.04 -13.67
N GLU A 28 78.87 -38.08 -14.50
CA GLU A 28 77.87 -39.15 -14.41
C GLU A 28 78.16 -40.06 -13.22
N VAL A 29 77.15 -40.26 -12.36
CA VAL A 29 77.23 -41.10 -11.16
C VAL A 29 76.08 -42.12 -11.18
N SER A 30 76.43 -43.39 -11.25
CA SER A 30 75.47 -44.50 -11.09
C SER A 30 75.31 -44.87 -9.62
N SER A 31 74.10 -45.27 -9.21
CA SER A 31 73.82 -45.76 -7.84
C SER A 31 74.66 -46.97 -7.44
N GLU A 32 75.11 -47.78 -8.39
CA GLU A 32 75.98 -48.95 -8.15
C GLU A 32 77.46 -48.57 -7.93
N ASN A 33 77.88 -47.36 -8.34
CA ASN A 33 79.27 -46.94 -8.31
C ASN A 33 79.41 -45.46 -7.89
N ILE A 34 79.04 -45.18 -6.64
CA ILE A 34 79.12 -43.84 -6.06
C ILE A 34 80.57 -43.57 -5.61
N PRO A 35 81.26 -42.52 -6.12
CA PRO A 35 82.62 -42.18 -5.70
C PRO A 35 82.70 -41.87 -4.20
N SER A 36 83.86 -42.15 -3.59
CA SER A 36 84.07 -41.90 -2.15
C SER A 36 84.05 -40.42 -1.75
N SER A 37 84.22 -39.50 -2.71
CA SER A 37 84.12 -38.06 -2.51
C SER A 37 83.65 -37.36 -3.78
N LEU A 38 82.68 -36.47 -3.62
CA LEU A 38 82.11 -35.57 -4.62
C LEU A 38 82.13 -34.10 -4.14
N LYS A 39 82.92 -33.80 -3.10
CA LYS A 39 82.94 -32.49 -2.42
C LYS A 39 83.32 -31.32 -3.33
N THR A 40 84.12 -31.57 -4.37
CA THR A 40 84.65 -30.55 -5.29
C THR A 40 83.87 -30.46 -6.59
N GLU A 41 82.99 -31.42 -6.88
CA GLU A 41 82.28 -31.50 -8.15
C GLU A 41 81.23 -30.40 -8.25
N THR A 42 81.15 -29.76 -9.41
CA THR A 42 80.26 -28.62 -9.65
C THR A 42 78.96 -29.02 -10.33
N SER A 43 78.93 -30.15 -11.03
CA SER A 43 77.77 -30.64 -11.80
C SER A 43 77.73 -32.16 -11.76
N LEU A 44 76.63 -32.73 -11.29
CA LEU A 44 76.40 -34.18 -11.22
C LEU A 44 75.20 -34.57 -12.07
N LYS A 45 75.33 -35.67 -12.81
CA LYS A 45 74.20 -36.34 -13.48
C LYS A 45 74.05 -37.75 -12.94
N LEU A 46 72.93 -38.02 -12.30
CA LEU A 46 72.68 -39.33 -11.71
C LEU A 46 72.05 -40.26 -12.75
N THR A 47 72.46 -41.53 -12.77
CA THR A 47 71.94 -42.56 -13.67
C THR A 47 71.67 -43.86 -12.91
N GLY A 48 70.87 -44.76 -13.49
CA GLY A 48 70.48 -46.02 -12.86
C GLY A 48 69.33 -45.86 -11.87
N GLU A 49 69.07 -46.91 -11.08
CA GLU A 49 67.99 -46.97 -10.09
C GLU A 49 68.46 -46.46 -8.73
N TRP A 50 67.79 -45.45 -8.18
CA TRP A 50 68.14 -44.79 -6.93
C TRP A 50 67.09 -45.05 -5.86
N ASP A 51 67.51 -45.70 -4.78
CA ASP A 51 66.72 -45.88 -3.57
C ASP A 51 67.21 -44.95 -2.43
N THR A 52 66.53 -45.02 -1.28
CA THR A 52 66.89 -44.25 -0.07
C THR A 52 68.34 -44.51 0.37
N TYR A 53 68.86 -45.73 0.18
CA TYR A 53 70.21 -46.09 0.58
C TYR A 53 71.27 -45.49 -0.35
N ALA A 54 71.05 -45.51 -1.67
CA ALA A 54 71.91 -44.87 -2.65
C ALA A 54 72.03 -43.36 -2.38
N PHE A 55 70.92 -42.68 -2.06
CA PHE A 55 70.95 -41.27 -1.64
C PHE A 55 71.72 -41.04 -0.32
N SER A 56 71.70 -41.99 0.62
CA SER A 56 72.56 -41.94 1.82
C SER A 56 74.04 -41.98 1.46
N GLN A 57 74.42 -42.86 0.53
CA GLN A 57 75.82 -42.94 0.06
C GLN A 57 76.24 -41.68 -0.70
N LEU A 58 75.35 -41.12 -1.52
CA LEU A 58 75.59 -39.85 -2.20
C LEU A 58 75.81 -38.71 -1.20
N LYS A 59 75.00 -38.62 -0.14
CA LYS A 59 75.19 -37.64 0.94
C LYS A 59 76.57 -37.76 1.60
N ASN A 60 77.05 -38.99 1.85
CA ASN A 60 78.41 -39.22 2.36
C ASN A 60 79.48 -38.67 1.39
N ALA A 61 79.33 -38.94 0.09
CA ALA A 61 80.25 -38.48 -0.93
C ALA A 61 80.25 -36.94 -1.08
N LEU A 62 79.08 -36.31 -0.99
CA LEU A 62 78.92 -34.85 -1.05
C LEU A 62 79.53 -34.13 0.17
N GLY A 63 79.78 -34.85 1.27
CA GLY A 63 80.44 -34.31 2.47
C GLY A 63 79.52 -33.60 3.45
N THR A 64 78.21 -33.81 3.34
CA THR A 64 77.17 -33.15 4.16
C THR A 64 76.67 -34.05 5.30
N ASN A 65 77.42 -35.09 5.64
CA ASN A 65 77.09 -36.16 6.59
C ASN A 65 77.67 -35.95 8.02
N VAL A 66 78.37 -34.84 8.26
CA VAL A 66 78.96 -34.45 9.55
C VAL A 66 78.30 -33.19 10.10
N PHE A 67 78.37 -32.96 11.41
CA PHE A 67 77.85 -31.73 12.02
C PHE A 67 78.51 -30.49 11.41
N GLY A 68 77.69 -29.59 10.84
CA GLY A 68 78.17 -28.40 10.14
C GLY A 68 78.78 -28.65 8.75
N GLY A 69 78.72 -29.89 8.25
CA GLY A 69 79.19 -30.23 6.91
C GLY A 69 78.37 -29.53 5.83
N SER A 70 79.04 -28.92 4.85
CA SER A 70 78.43 -28.24 3.71
C SER A 70 79.16 -28.55 2.42
N ASN A 71 78.41 -28.66 1.32
CA ASN A 71 78.98 -28.70 -0.01
C ASN A 71 78.88 -27.30 -0.63
N THR A 72 80.03 -26.70 -0.96
CA THR A 72 80.13 -25.34 -1.52
C THR A 72 80.50 -25.33 -2.99
N SER A 73 80.53 -26.49 -3.66
CA SER A 73 80.96 -26.63 -5.06
C SER A 73 79.83 -27.03 -5.99
N LEU A 74 78.93 -27.92 -5.56
CA LEU A 74 77.85 -28.45 -6.38
C LEU A 74 76.84 -27.35 -6.75
N THR A 75 76.83 -26.97 -8.03
CA THR A 75 75.92 -25.97 -8.61
C THR A 75 74.73 -26.60 -9.34
N LYS A 76 74.89 -27.80 -9.91
CA LYS A 76 73.85 -28.47 -10.69
C LYS A 76 73.73 -29.94 -10.31
N LEU A 77 72.50 -30.39 -10.08
CA LEU A 77 72.13 -31.79 -9.92
C LEU A 77 71.13 -32.16 -11.02
N ASP A 78 71.45 -33.17 -11.81
CA ASP A 78 70.59 -33.67 -12.89
C ASP A 78 70.13 -35.10 -12.60
N LEU A 79 68.82 -35.26 -12.36
CA LEU A 79 68.13 -36.54 -12.12
C LEU A 79 67.32 -36.98 -13.36
N SER A 80 67.41 -36.29 -14.49
CA SER A 80 66.57 -36.58 -15.68
C SER A 80 66.70 -38.00 -16.23
N SER A 81 67.80 -38.69 -15.90
CA SER A 81 68.12 -40.05 -16.34
C SER A 81 68.09 -41.08 -15.20
N THR A 82 67.56 -40.73 -14.02
CA THR A 82 67.42 -41.67 -12.89
C THR A 82 66.09 -42.40 -12.93
N GLN A 83 66.12 -43.69 -12.62
CA GLN A 83 64.97 -44.43 -12.12
C GLN A 83 64.92 -44.27 -10.60
N ILE A 84 63.76 -44.04 -10.02
CA ILE A 84 63.59 -43.88 -8.57
C ILE A 84 62.86 -45.12 -8.06
N ALA A 85 63.49 -45.86 -7.14
CA ALA A 85 62.87 -47.03 -6.55
C ALA A 85 61.59 -46.64 -5.79
N GLU A 86 60.59 -47.54 -5.77
CA GLU A 86 59.34 -47.29 -5.05
C GLU A 86 59.59 -46.93 -3.57
N ASN A 87 58.80 -46.00 -3.05
CA ASN A 87 58.86 -45.55 -1.65
C ASN A 87 60.18 -44.87 -1.25
N THR A 88 60.88 -44.23 -2.19
CA THR A 88 62.16 -43.58 -1.90
C THR A 88 62.01 -42.31 -1.06
N SER A 89 62.85 -42.18 -0.04
CA SER A 89 62.93 -41.02 0.87
C SER A 89 64.22 -40.25 0.62
N LEU A 90 64.12 -38.92 0.49
CA LEU A 90 65.30 -38.04 0.51
C LEU A 90 65.76 -37.68 1.93
N TYR A 91 65.01 -38.08 2.95
CA TYR A 91 65.49 -38.11 4.33
C TYR A 91 66.29 -39.38 4.55
N VAL A 92 67.61 -39.23 4.71
CA VAL A 92 68.56 -40.33 4.74
C VAL A 92 69.40 -40.33 6.01
N SER A 93 69.84 -41.51 6.44
CA SER A 93 70.80 -41.65 7.56
C SER A 93 72.20 -41.90 7.00
N ALA A 94 73.10 -40.93 7.16
CA ALA A 94 74.44 -40.94 6.61
C ALA A 94 75.44 -40.38 7.63
N GLY A 95 76.49 -41.13 7.93
CA GLY A 95 77.47 -40.75 8.96
C GLY A 95 76.84 -40.62 10.35
N PHE A 96 76.95 -39.43 10.95
CA PHE A 96 76.41 -39.13 12.29
C PHE A 96 75.06 -38.38 12.25
N THR A 97 74.42 -38.29 11.09
CA THR A 97 73.27 -37.40 10.85
C THR A 97 72.13 -38.11 10.09
N SER A 98 70.89 -37.83 10.50
CA SER A 98 69.67 -38.25 9.79
C SER A 98 68.89 -37.00 9.36
N ASN A 99 68.95 -36.68 8.07
CA ASN A 99 68.48 -35.42 7.47
C ASN A 99 68.67 -35.49 5.95
N GLY A 100 68.23 -34.47 5.22
CA GLY A 100 68.09 -34.52 3.75
C GLY A 100 69.37 -34.87 2.98
N ALA A 101 69.19 -35.55 1.84
CA ALA A 101 70.27 -36.01 0.97
C ALA A 101 71.12 -34.86 0.40
N PHE A 102 70.51 -33.69 0.17
CA PHE A 102 71.17 -32.52 -0.44
C PHE A 102 71.25 -31.32 0.53
N MET A 103 71.09 -31.55 1.83
CA MET A 103 71.21 -30.48 2.81
C MET A 103 72.59 -29.80 2.77
N ASN A 104 72.64 -28.50 3.03
CA ASN A 104 73.84 -27.66 3.00
C ASN A 104 74.63 -27.71 1.67
N CYS A 105 73.99 -28.05 0.55
CA CYS A 105 74.54 -27.84 -0.78
C CYS A 105 74.43 -26.34 -1.15
N LYS A 106 75.25 -25.51 -0.50
CA LYS A 106 75.17 -24.03 -0.54
C LYS A 106 75.47 -23.40 -1.89
N ALA A 107 76.06 -24.16 -2.82
CA ALA A 107 76.30 -23.70 -4.18
C ALA A 107 75.18 -24.08 -5.17
N LEU A 108 74.25 -24.94 -4.77
CA LEU A 108 73.27 -25.56 -5.67
C LEU A 108 72.30 -24.50 -6.19
N THR A 109 72.27 -24.31 -7.50
CA THR A 109 71.38 -23.36 -8.18
C THR A 109 70.28 -24.06 -8.96
N GLU A 110 70.54 -25.26 -9.47
CA GLU A 110 69.65 -25.97 -10.38
C GLU A 110 69.52 -27.45 -9.99
N VAL A 111 68.28 -27.93 -9.89
CA VAL A 111 67.94 -29.35 -9.76
C VAL A 111 67.01 -29.71 -10.92
N VAL A 112 67.49 -30.57 -11.82
CA VAL A 112 66.64 -31.17 -12.86
C VAL A 112 66.03 -32.43 -12.27
N MET A 113 64.72 -32.44 -12.09
CA MET A 113 63.99 -33.57 -11.52
C MET A 113 63.83 -34.71 -12.54
N PRO A 114 63.61 -35.97 -12.10
CA PRO A 114 63.35 -37.08 -13.01
C PRO A 114 61.98 -36.92 -13.69
N THR A 115 61.61 -37.85 -14.58
CA THR A 115 60.28 -37.84 -15.22
C THR A 115 59.17 -37.84 -14.16
N ALA A 116 57.97 -37.38 -14.49
CA ALA A 116 56.87 -37.33 -13.52
C ALA A 116 56.51 -38.70 -12.92
N GLU A 117 56.65 -39.78 -13.68
CA GLU A 117 56.42 -41.16 -13.22
C GLU A 117 57.44 -41.57 -12.14
N GLU A 118 58.71 -41.22 -12.35
CA GLU A 118 59.79 -41.51 -11.41
C GLU A 118 59.75 -40.56 -10.20
N ALA A 119 59.45 -39.29 -10.41
CA ALA A 119 59.27 -38.30 -9.34
C ALA A 119 58.13 -38.68 -8.39
N ALA A 120 57.09 -39.38 -8.89
CA ALA A 120 55.99 -39.88 -8.08
C ALA A 120 56.42 -40.97 -7.08
N GLN A 121 57.61 -41.57 -7.22
CA GLN A 121 58.11 -42.59 -6.31
C GLN A 121 58.71 -42.01 -5.01
N PHE A 122 58.92 -40.69 -4.95
CA PHE A 122 59.37 -40.03 -3.73
C PHE A 122 58.25 -39.94 -2.68
N THR A 123 58.55 -40.32 -1.44
CA THR A 123 57.60 -40.31 -0.31
C THR A 123 57.92 -39.27 0.77
N SER A 124 59.17 -38.78 0.82
CA SER A 124 59.60 -37.81 1.84
C SER A 124 60.64 -36.86 1.27
N PHE A 125 60.37 -35.56 1.43
CA PHE A 125 61.29 -34.46 1.14
C PHE A 125 61.87 -33.84 2.42
N GLN A 126 61.74 -34.53 3.56
CA GLN A 126 62.16 -33.96 4.84
C GLN A 126 63.64 -33.54 4.83
N GLY A 127 63.88 -32.24 4.99
CA GLY A 127 65.21 -31.62 4.97
C GLY A 127 65.95 -31.70 3.63
N ALA A 128 65.31 -32.19 2.55
CA ALA A 128 65.98 -32.61 1.31
C ALA A 128 66.97 -31.56 0.77
N PHE A 129 66.55 -30.29 0.74
CA PHE A 129 67.32 -29.16 0.24
C PHE A 129 67.55 -28.08 1.32
N GLN A 130 67.55 -28.46 2.60
CA GLN A 130 67.77 -27.52 3.70
C GLN A 130 69.10 -26.76 3.52
N ASN A 131 69.08 -25.43 3.61
CA ASN A 131 70.20 -24.50 3.41
C ASN A 131 70.90 -24.63 2.05
N CYS A 132 70.13 -24.90 1.00
CA CYS A 132 70.57 -24.72 -0.38
C CYS A 132 70.39 -23.24 -0.78
N ASP A 133 71.21 -22.37 -0.19
CA ASP A 133 71.04 -20.91 -0.19
C ASP A 133 70.88 -20.27 -1.59
N LYS A 134 71.39 -20.94 -2.64
CA LYS A 134 71.41 -20.47 -4.03
C LYS A 134 70.37 -21.12 -4.95
N LEU A 135 69.55 -22.05 -4.45
CA LEU A 135 68.56 -22.75 -5.26
C LEU A 135 67.44 -21.77 -5.62
N THR A 136 67.25 -21.49 -6.92
CA THR A 136 66.29 -20.46 -7.37
C THR A 136 64.92 -21.03 -7.68
N THR A 137 64.87 -22.22 -8.27
CA THR A 137 63.63 -22.91 -8.67
C THR A 137 63.83 -24.43 -8.61
N ILE A 138 62.73 -25.16 -8.47
CA ILE A 138 62.68 -26.62 -8.56
C ILE A 138 61.29 -27.04 -9.07
N ASP A 139 61.23 -27.99 -10.00
CA ASP A 139 59.97 -28.51 -10.52
C ASP A 139 59.46 -29.68 -9.66
N LEU A 140 58.43 -29.47 -8.86
CA LEU A 140 57.85 -30.49 -7.97
C LEU A 140 56.58 -31.12 -8.54
N SER A 141 56.21 -30.79 -9.77
CA SER A 141 54.90 -31.13 -10.35
C SER A 141 54.65 -32.64 -10.48
N GLY A 142 55.71 -33.44 -10.60
CA GLY A 142 55.66 -34.91 -10.62
C GLY A 142 55.70 -35.59 -9.24
N CYS A 143 56.01 -34.86 -8.15
CA CYS A 143 56.23 -35.44 -6.82
C CYS A 143 54.93 -35.72 -6.05
N THR A 144 53.96 -36.41 -6.65
CA THR A 144 52.57 -36.50 -6.17
C THR A 144 52.39 -37.27 -4.85
N ASN A 145 53.28 -38.22 -4.54
CA ASN A 145 53.19 -39.10 -3.36
C ASN A 145 54.04 -38.64 -2.16
N VAL A 146 54.63 -37.45 -2.20
CA VAL A 146 55.42 -36.91 -1.08
C VAL A 146 54.50 -36.62 0.11
N THR A 147 54.71 -37.33 1.22
CA THR A 147 53.88 -37.25 2.42
C THR A 147 54.37 -36.21 3.43
N THR A 148 55.61 -35.73 3.29
CA THR A 148 56.20 -34.71 4.17
C THR A 148 57.21 -33.82 3.45
N PHE A 149 57.07 -32.52 3.69
CA PHE A 149 57.96 -31.44 3.27
C PHE A 149 58.64 -30.76 4.47
N ASN A 150 58.68 -31.40 5.64
CA ASN A 150 59.27 -30.82 6.84
C ASN A 150 60.71 -30.34 6.58
N ASN A 151 60.99 -29.05 6.77
CA ASN A 151 62.28 -28.42 6.48
C ASN A 151 62.81 -28.62 5.05
N ALA A 152 61.97 -29.04 4.09
CA ALA A 152 62.42 -29.44 2.75
C ALA A 152 63.26 -28.35 2.05
N PHE A 153 62.84 -27.09 2.21
CA PHE A 153 63.49 -25.91 1.66
C PHE A 153 63.87 -24.89 2.73
N TYR A 154 63.99 -25.31 3.99
CA TYR A 154 64.41 -24.43 5.09
C TYR A 154 65.71 -23.71 4.70
N GLY A 155 65.73 -22.38 4.75
CA GLY A 155 66.90 -21.57 4.45
C GLY A 155 67.28 -21.46 2.97
N CYS A 156 66.45 -21.91 2.03
CA CYS A 156 66.66 -21.71 0.60
C CYS A 156 66.42 -20.23 0.21
N ALA A 157 67.32 -19.35 0.62
CA ALA A 157 67.14 -17.90 0.57
C ALA A 157 66.93 -17.33 -0.85
N SER A 158 67.37 -18.04 -1.90
CA SER A 158 67.22 -17.64 -3.31
C SER A 158 66.00 -18.23 -4.01
N LEU A 159 65.21 -19.11 -3.37
CA LEU A 159 64.05 -19.75 -3.99
C LEU A 159 62.97 -18.71 -4.27
N THR A 160 62.57 -18.51 -5.54
CA THR A 160 61.62 -17.44 -5.92
C THR A 160 60.18 -17.90 -6.01
N GLN A 161 59.96 -19.18 -6.32
CA GLN A 161 58.63 -19.77 -6.49
C GLN A 161 58.60 -21.25 -6.11
N ALA A 162 57.42 -21.74 -5.73
CA ALA A 162 57.16 -23.16 -5.55
C ALA A 162 55.74 -23.53 -6.03
N ASP A 163 55.61 -24.36 -7.07
CA ASP A 163 54.32 -24.95 -7.47
C ASP A 163 54.16 -26.31 -6.78
N LEU A 164 53.25 -26.40 -5.81
CA LEU A 164 52.95 -27.61 -5.06
C LEU A 164 51.56 -28.19 -5.36
N LYS A 165 50.83 -27.68 -6.36
CA LYS A 165 49.39 -28.00 -6.52
C LYS A 165 49.10 -29.50 -6.67
N ASN A 166 50.05 -30.23 -7.27
CA ASN A 166 49.96 -31.67 -7.54
C ASN A 166 50.47 -32.53 -6.37
N ASN A 167 51.07 -31.94 -5.32
CA ASN A 167 51.61 -32.67 -4.16
C ASN A 167 50.51 -32.97 -3.14
N VAL A 168 49.57 -33.84 -3.53
CA VAL A 168 48.32 -34.09 -2.81
C VAL A 168 48.45 -35.02 -1.59
N ALA A 169 49.59 -35.72 -1.43
CA ALA A 169 49.78 -36.69 -0.36
C ALA A 169 50.14 -36.09 1.01
N ALA A 170 50.69 -34.87 1.07
CA ALA A 170 51.07 -34.18 2.31
C ALA A 170 49.87 -33.49 2.98
N THR A 171 48.98 -34.27 3.59
CA THR A 171 47.71 -33.78 4.14
C THR A 171 47.70 -33.51 5.65
N LYS A 172 48.80 -33.80 6.35
CA LYS A 172 48.89 -33.64 7.81
C LYS A 172 49.59 -32.34 8.18
N THR A 173 49.20 -31.70 9.27
CA THR A 173 49.90 -30.50 9.80
C THR A 173 51.37 -30.81 10.15
N SER A 174 51.65 -32.04 10.58
CA SER A 174 53.01 -32.54 10.82
C SER A 174 53.85 -32.74 9.56
N SER A 175 53.30 -32.48 8.36
CA SER A 175 53.98 -32.65 7.08
C SER A 175 54.63 -31.36 6.54
N TRP A 176 54.34 -30.19 7.12
CA TRP A 176 54.72 -28.90 6.55
C TRP A 176 55.61 -28.04 7.44
N SER A 177 56.04 -28.58 8.59
CA SER A 177 56.78 -27.81 9.59
C SER A 177 58.03 -27.19 8.99
N SER A 178 58.12 -25.85 9.04
CA SER A 178 59.27 -25.08 8.56
C SER A 178 59.68 -25.37 7.11
N ALA A 179 58.73 -25.82 6.27
CA ALA A 179 59.01 -26.29 4.91
C ALA A 179 59.72 -25.24 4.04
N PHE A 180 59.35 -23.97 4.19
CA PHE A 180 59.94 -22.81 3.50
C PHE A 180 60.46 -21.74 4.47
N GLU A 181 60.69 -22.07 5.74
CA GLU A 181 61.19 -21.08 6.71
C GLU A 181 62.53 -20.51 6.22
N GLY A 182 62.64 -19.19 6.12
CA GLY A 182 63.85 -18.50 5.66
C GLY A 182 64.04 -18.44 4.14
N CYS A 183 63.06 -18.85 3.34
CA CYS A 183 63.06 -18.62 1.89
C CYS A 183 62.77 -17.15 1.57
N SER A 184 63.71 -16.26 1.88
CA SER A 184 63.51 -14.81 1.86
C SER A 184 63.17 -14.21 0.48
N SER A 185 63.48 -14.93 -0.61
CA SER A 185 63.15 -14.52 -1.99
C SER A 185 61.86 -15.13 -2.54
N LEU A 186 61.17 -15.98 -1.76
CA LEU A 186 59.97 -16.69 -2.23
C LEU A 186 58.82 -15.69 -2.40
N ALA A 187 58.48 -15.40 -3.65
CA ALA A 187 57.45 -14.42 -4.00
C ALA A 187 56.08 -15.05 -4.26
N GLN A 188 56.06 -16.29 -4.76
CA GLN A 188 54.84 -16.97 -5.19
C GLN A 188 54.84 -18.46 -4.78
N VAL A 189 53.71 -18.94 -4.28
CA VAL A 189 53.50 -20.36 -4.00
C VAL A 189 52.11 -20.82 -4.45
N SER A 190 52.04 -21.97 -5.10
CA SER A 190 50.77 -22.66 -5.36
C SER A 190 50.62 -23.84 -4.42
N LEU A 191 49.51 -23.95 -3.70
CA LEU A 191 49.30 -24.94 -2.63
C LEU A 191 48.44 -26.12 -3.10
N PRO A 192 48.70 -27.36 -2.59
CA PRO A 192 47.87 -28.52 -2.90
C PRO A 192 46.51 -28.45 -2.21
N ALA A 193 45.55 -29.23 -2.72
CA ALA A 193 44.18 -29.27 -2.21
C ALA A 193 44.09 -29.56 -0.71
N GLY A 194 44.91 -30.49 -0.22
CA GLY A 194 44.98 -30.89 1.19
C GLY A 194 46.08 -30.20 1.99
N PHE A 195 46.59 -29.04 1.57
CA PHE A 195 47.58 -28.29 2.35
C PHE A 195 47.07 -28.06 3.78
N ALA A 196 47.86 -28.49 4.76
CA ALA A 196 47.51 -28.42 6.17
C ALA A 196 48.49 -27.46 6.85
N PRO A 197 48.10 -26.19 7.10
CA PRO A 197 48.97 -25.21 7.73
C PRO A 197 49.49 -25.70 9.08
N THR A 198 50.71 -25.26 9.43
CA THR A 198 51.31 -25.49 10.75
C THR A 198 52.23 -24.31 11.07
N ASN A 199 52.97 -24.41 12.18
CA ASN A 199 53.89 -23.34 12.57
C ASN A 199 55.05 -23.21 11.58
N LYS A 200 55.45 -21.96 11.29
CA LYS A 200 56.66 -21.60 10.54
C LYS A 200 56.76 -22.04 9.09
N VAL A 201 55.67 -22.50 8.45
CA VAL A 201 55.74 -22.97 7.04
C VAL A 201 56.37 -21.91 6.13
N PHE A 202 55.96 -20.64 6.28
CA PHE A 202 56.43 -19.49 5.50
C PHE A 202 57.10 -18.43 6.38
N ALA A 203 57.62 -18.81 7.55
CA ALA A 203 58.31 -17.87 8.42
C ALA A 203 59.52 -17.25 7.70
N ASN A 204 59.69 -15.93 7.79
CA ASN A 204 60.75 -15.16 7.14
C ASN A 204 60.77 -15.24 5.60
N CYS A 205 59.66 -15.64 4.96
CA CYS A 205 59.46 -15.48 3.51
C CYS A 205 59.12 -14.02 3.17
N THR A 206 60.06 -13.11 3.39
CA THR A 206 59.82 -11.65 3.34
C THR A 206 59.42 -11.10 1.97
N ALA A 207 59.63 -11.86 0.89
CA ALA A 207 59.23 -11.48 -0.47
C ALA A 207 57.86 -12.02 -0.89
N LEU A 208 57.17 -12.80 -0.04
CA LEU A 208 55.94 -13.49 -0.42
C LEU A 208 54.81 -12.48 -0.67
N THR A 209 54.29 -12.47 -1.89
CA THR A 209 53.20 -11.57 -2.30
C THR A 209 51.97 -12.31 -2.83
N GLU A 210 52.11 -13.58 -3.22
CA GLU A 210 51.01 -14.34 -3.79
C GLU A 210 50.99 -15.80 -3.34
N ILE A 211 49.82 -16.25 -2.91
CA ILE A 211 49.48 -17.64 -2.64
C ILE A 211 48.30 -18.02 -3.54
N ASP A 212 48.52 -18.93 -4.47
CA ASP A 212 47.45 -19.57 -5.23
C ASP A 212 46.99 -20.82 -4.48
N TRP A 213 45.80 -20.76 -3.88
CA TRP A 213 45.16 -21.91 -3.24
C TRP A 213 43.82 -22.26 -3.90
N SER A 214 43.74 -22.09 -5.23
CA SER A 214 42.60 -22.50 -6.06
C SER A 214 42.22 -23.98 -5.91
N ALA A 215 43.16 -24.83 -5.47
CA ALA A 215 42.90 -26.24 -5.21
C ALA A 215 42.24 -26.52 -3.83
N CYS A 216 42.12 -25.53 -2.94
CA CYS A 216 41.66 -25.70 -1.56
C CYS A 216 40.33 -26.47 -1.48
N ASN A 217 40.29 -27.53 -0.67
CA ASN A 217 39.13 -28.42 -0.54
C ASN A 217 38.30 -28.20 0.73
N ALA A 218 38.44 -27.05 1.40
CA ALA A 218 37.65 -26.69 2.58
C ALA A 218 36.17 -26.51 2.23
N THR A 219 35.26 -27.18 2.94
CA THR A 219 33.81 -27.15 2.65
C THR A 219 32.96 -26.51 3.74
N GLU A 220 33.39 -26.56 5.01
CA GLU A 220 32.60 -26.08 6.16
C GLU A 220 33.36 -25.10 7.05
N THR A 221 34.65 -25.35 7.27
CA THR A 221 35.52 -24.53 8.12
C THR A 221 36.85 -24.30 7.42
N VAL A 222 37.44 -23.14 7.68
CA VAL A 222 38.78 -22.83 7.19
C VAL A 222 39.84 -23.66 7.94
N PRO A 223 40.97 -24.00 7.29
CA PRO A 223 42.10 -24.62 7.98
C PRO A 223 42.62 -23.75 9.12
N THR A 224 43.10 -24.37 10.21
CA THR A 224 43.59 -23.63 11.38
C THR A 224 44.71 -22.65 11.00
N TYR A 225 44.52 -21.38 11.32
CA TYR A 225 45.57 -20.36 11.20
C TYR A 225 46.53 -20.46 12.39
N TYR A 226 47.81 -20.74 12.13
CA TYR A 226 48.85 -20.78 13.18
C TYR A 226 49.58 -19.44 13.22
N ALA A 227 49.73 -18.85 14.40
CA ALA A 227 50.33 -17.51 14.55
C ALA A 227 51.72 -17.37 13.92
N GLY A 228 52.55 -18.41 13.95
CA GLY A 228 53.87 -18.38 13.32
C GLY A 228 53.91 -18.90 11.88
N LEU A 229 52.77 -19.18 11.24
CA LEU A 229 52.70 -19.59 9.83
C LEU A 229 53.46 -18.61 8.92
N PHE A 230 53.30 -17.32 9.19
CA PHE A 230 53.90 -16.18 8.49
C PHE A 230 54.79 -15.35 9.43
N GLU A 231 55.45 -15.98 10.42
CA GLU A 231 56.32 -15.25 11.36
C GLU A 231 57.37 -14.42 10.60
N GLY A 232 57.43 -13.10 10.86
CA GLY A 232 58.38 -12.22 10.16
C GLY A 232 57.97 -11.82 8.72
N VAL A 233 56.72 -12.07 8.32
CA VAL A 233 56.15 -11.67 7.02
C VAL A 233 54.98 -10.70 7.23
N ASP A 234 54.89 -9.67 6.40
CA ASP A 234 53.72 -8.78 6.36
C ASP A 234 52.57 -9.43 5.58
N VAL A 235 51.61 -9.99 6.31
CA VAL A 235 50.47 -10.72 5.72
C VAL A 235 49.52 -9.82 4.93
N SER A 236 49.50 -8.50 5.20
CA SER A 236 48.61 -7.55 4.51
C SER A 236 49.02 -7.29 3.06
N GLY A 237 50.27 -7.61 2.71
CA GLY A 237 50.78 -7.56 1.33
C GLY A 237 50.53 -8.84 0.52
N ILE A 238 50.06 -9.92 1.16
CA ILE A 238 49.90 -11.23 0.51
C ILE A 238 48.52 -11.35 -0.13
N THR A 239 48.48 -11.63 -1.42
CA THR A 239 47.26 -12.01 -2.14
C THR A 239 47.01 -13.50 -2.01
N LEU A 240 45.84 -13.88 -1.51
CA LEU A 240 45.38 -15.27 -1.43
C LEU A 240 44.25 -15.52 -2.43
N LYS A 241 44.51 -16.32 -3.47
CA LYS A 241 43.54 -16.65 -4.52
C LYS A 241 42.77 -17.93 -4.15
N LEU A 242 41.44 -17.86 -4.17
CA LEU A 242 40.51 -18.93 -3.79
C LEU A 242 39.36 -19.03 -4.80
N ASN A 243 38.76 -20.22 -4.94
CA ASN A 243 37.47 -20.34 -5.62
C ASN A 243 36.34 -19.79 -4.71
N HIS A 244 35.20 -19.41 -5.30
CA HIS A 244 34.09 -18.72 -4.63
C HIS A 244 33.67 -19.31 -3.28
N ALA A 245 33.45 -20.63 -3.22
CA ALA A 245 33.03 -21.29 -1.98
C ALA A 245 34.05 -21.12 -0.85
N GLN A 246 35.34 -21.25 -1.13
CA GLN A 246 36.40 -21.05 -0.15
C GLN A 246 36.64 -19.57 0.14
N TYR A 247 36.51 -18.69 -0.85
CA TYR A 247 36.59 -17.24 -0.65
C TYR A 247 35.62 -16.78 0.45
N LEU A 248 34.35 -17.22 0.40
CA LEU A 248 33.34 -16.89 1.41
C LEU A 248 33.72 -17.41 2.82
N LEU A 249 34.23 -18.64 2.91
CA LEU A 249 34.68 -19.21 4.19
C LEU A 249 35.84 -18.40 4.80
N PHE A 250 36.82 -18.01 3.97
CA PHE A 250 38.01 -17.28 4.41
C PHE A 250 37.71 -15.80 4.71
N GLN A 251 36.80 -15.18 3.97
CA GLN A 251 36.33 -13.82 4.23
C GLN A 251 35.67 -13.72 5.62
N GLY A 252 35.00 -14.78 6.07
CA GLY A 252 34.36 -14.85 7.38
C GLY A 252 35.31 -15.12 8.56
N ASP A 253 36.58 -15.45 8.33
CA ASP A 253 37.54 -15.79 9.39
C ASP A 253 38.46 -14.61 9.73
N GLU A 254 38.55 -14.27 11.02
CA GLU A 254 39.31 -13.10 11.51
C GLU A 254 40.83 -13.21 11.31
N ASN A 255 41.38 -14.41 11.16
CA ASN A 255 42.81 -14.62 10.98
C ASN A 255 43.18 -14.66 9.49
N TRP A 256 42.41 -15.37 8.68
CA TRP A 256 42.64 -15.49 7.24
C TRP A 256 42.28 -14.23 6.46
N ASN A 257 41.27 -13.46 6.90
CA ASN A 257 40.87 -12.20 6.25
C ASN A 257 41.86 -11.04 6.50
N GLN A 258 43.03 -11.32 7.11
CA GLN A 258 44.16 -10.38 7.17
C GLN A 258 44.97 -10.36 5.87
N LEU A 259 44.82 -11.38 5.01
CA LEU A 259 45.39 -11.42 3.66
C LEU A 259 44.46 -10.72 2.66
N ASN A 260 45.00 -10.31 1.52
CA ASN A 260 44.19 -9.80 0.41
C ASN A 260 43.53 -10.97 -0.33
N LEU A 261 42.27 -11.27 0.01
CA LEU A 261 41.52 -12.37 -0.58
C LEU A 261 41.04 -12.01 -2.00
N VAL A 262 41.23 -12.92 -2.96
CA VAL A 262 40.73 -12.80 -4.32
C VAL A 262 39.85 -13.99 -4.66
N ASP A 263 38.61 -13.71 -5.06
CA ASP A 263 37.67 -14.68 -5.60
C ASP A 263 37.97 -14.93 -7.09
N LEU A 264 38.33 -16.16 -7.42
CA LEU A 264 38.64 -16.58 -8.79
C LEU A 264 37.40 -16.86 -9.63
N ALA A 265 36.22 -17.02 -9.00
CA ALA A 265 34.99 -17.39 -9.70
C ALA A 265 33.74 -16.76 -9.04
N PRO A 266 33.67 -15.43 -8.88
CA PRO A 266 32.56 -14.78 -8.19
C PRO A 266 31.23 -15.12 -8.88
N GLU A 267 30.22 -15.51 -8.09
CA GLU A 267 28.85 -15.59 -8.58
C GLU A 267 28.44 -14.21 -9.14
N PRO A 268 27.77 -14.16 -10.30
CA PRO A 268 27.37 -12.89 -10.90
C PRO A 268 26.45 -12.13 -9.94
N SER A 269 26.66 -10.82 -9.83
CA SER A 269 25.75 -9.93 -9.08
C SER A 269 24.30 -10.22 -9.44
N THR A 270 23.40 -10.19 -8.46
CA THR A 270 21.96 -10.28 -8.70
C THR A 270 21.30 -8.89 -8.67
N GLU A 271 22.02 -7.86 -8.25
CA GLU A 271 21.55 -6.47 -8.25
C GLU A 271 22.24 -5.69 -9.36
N TYR A 272 21.45 -4.96 -10.16
CA TYR A 272 21.95 -4.23 -11.32
C TYR A 272 21.44 -2.80 -11.34
N THR A 273 22.33 -1.86 -11.65
CA THR A 273 21.95 -0.57 -12.22
C THR A 273 22.08 -0.68 -13.74
N VAL A 274 20.99 -0.47 -14.47
CA VAL A 274 20.93 -0.64 -15.92
C VAL A 274 20.67 0.72 -16.55
N ASP A 275 21.68 1.27 -17.22
CA ASP A 275 21.52 2.47 -18.04
C ASP A 275 20.98 2.10 -19.42
N ALA A 276 20.09 2.92 -19.97
CA ALA A 276 19.51 2.69 -21.29
C ALA A 276 20.55 2.58 -22.43
N SER A 277 21.75 3.15 -22.26
CA SER A 277 22.86 3.04 -23.22
C SER A 277 23.64 1.72 -23.12
N ASP A 278 23.55 1.00 -22.01
CA ASP A 278 24.30 -0.23 -21.73
C ASP A 278 23.43 -1.29 -21.03
N ILE A 279 22.54 -1.92 -21.81
CA ILE A 279 21.64 -2.97 -21.31
C ILE A 279 22.35 -4.33 -21.39
N PRO A 280 22.56 -5.05 -20.26
CA PRO A 280 23.20 -6.36 -20.27
C PRO A 280 22.45 -7.37 -21.15
N SER A 281 23.17 -8.30 -21.76
CA SER A 281 22.57 -9.33 -22.62
C SER A 281 21.70 -10.33 -21.84
N SER A 282 21.83 -10.41 -20.52
CA SER A 282 21.04 -11.27 -19.65
C SER A 282 20.88 -10.68 -18.26
N LEU A 283 19.63 -10.64 -17.79
CA LEU A 283 19.20 -10.26 -16.46
C LEU A 283 18.28 -11.34 -15.85
N LYS A 284 18.34 -12.58 -16.35
CA LYS A 284 17.42 -13.68 -15.95
C LYS A 284 17.49 -14.07 -14.47
N LYS A 285 18.62 -13.80 -13.80
CA LYS A 285 18.84 -14.08 -12.37
C LYS A 285 18.85 -12.81 -11.51
N ALA A 286 18.52 -11.65 -12.09
CA ALA A 286 18.51 -10.40 -11.33
C ALA A 286 17.44 -10.48 -10.23
N THR A 287 17.77 -10.02 -9.03
CA THR A 287 16.90 -9.83 -7.87
C THR A 287 16.50 -8.38 -7.69
N ALA A 288 17.30 -7.42 -8.16
CA ALA A 288 16.97 -5.99 -8.11
C ALA A 288 17.46 -5.27 -9.38
N LEU A 289 16.62 -4.37 -9.92
CA LEU A 289 16.98 -3.49 -11.02
C LEU A 289 16.73 -2.02 -10.65
N ILE A 290 17.73 -1.17 -10.88
CA ILE A 290 17.59 0.29 -10.91
C ILE A 290 17.82 0.74 -12.35
N LEU A 291 16.80 1.31 -13.00
CA LEU A 291 16.90 1.80 -14.36
C LEU A 291 17.32 3.27 -14.38
N THR A 292 18.24 3.61 -15.28
CA THR A 292 18.77 4.97 -15.45
C THR A 292 18.84 5.36 -16.94
N GLY A 293 18.95 6.65 -17.22
CA GLY A 293 19.09 7.16 -18.59
C GLY A 293 17.76 7.34 -19.34
N ALA A 294 17.83 7.43 -20.67
CA ALA A 294 16.70 7.73 -21.54
C ALA A 294 16.12 6.47 -22.20
N TRP A 295 14.87 6.14 -21.85
CA TRP A 295 14.17 4.92 -22.25
C TRP A 295 13.10 5.21 -23.29
N ASP A 296 13.16 4.48 -24.40
CA ASP A 296 12.12 4.41 -25.43
C ASP A 296 11.63 2.96 -25.58
N SER A 297 10.73 2.74 -26.54
CA SER A 297 10.19 1.41 -26.84
C SER A 297 11.28 0.38 -27.15
N ASP A 298 12.34 0.76 -27.88
CA ASP A 298 13.40 -0.16 -28.30
C ASP A 298 14.27 -0.57 -27.10
N LYS A 299 14.54 0.36 -26.18
CA LYS A 299 15.27 0.07 -24.94
C LYS A 299 14.49 -0.84 -24.01
N PHE A 300 13.18 -0.62 -23.83
CA PHE A 300 12.35 -1.55 -23.07
C PHE A 300 12.28 -2.93 -23.75
N ASN A 301 12.23 -2.99 -25.08
CA ASN A 301 12.29 -4.26 -25.81
C ASN A 301 13.59 -5.03 -25.54
N LEU A 302 14.73 -4.34 -25.49
CA LEU A 302 16.02 -4.93 -25.12
C LEU A 302 16.03 -5.42 -23.66
N LEU A 303 15.45 -4.65 -22.74
CA LEU A 303 15.30 -5.07 -21.33
C LEU A 303 14.43 -6.33 -21.21
N SER A 304 13.32 -6.41 -21.94
CA SER A 304 12.46 -7.61 -21.99
C SER A 304 13.25 -8.83 -22.46
N LEU A 305 14.10 -8.67 -23.47
CA LEU A 305 14.98 -9.76 -23.95
C LEU A 305 15.99 -10.19 -22.89
N ALA A 306 16.63 -9.23 -22.21
CA ALA A 306 17.58 -9.50 -21.13
C ALA A 306 16.93 -10.25 -19.96
N LEU A 307 15.70 -9.90 -19.60
CA LEU A 307 14.88 -10.58 -18.58
C LEU A 307 14.39 -11.97 -19.01
N GLY A 308 14.62 -12.39 -20.26
CA GLY A 308 14.15 -13.68 -20.78
C GLY A 308 12.70 -13.68 -21.28
N ASN A 309 12.04 -12.52 -21.28
CA ASN A 309 10.69 -12.28 -21.80
C ASN A 309 10.74 -12.09 -23.33
N ASN A 310 11.06 -13.16 -24.06
CA ASN A 310 11.34 -13.12 -25.49
C ASN A 310 10.33 -13.88 -26.38
N GLY A 311 9.41 -14.63 -25.76
CA GLY A 311 8.31 -15.29 -26.45
C GLY A 311 8.62 -16.54 -27.26
N GLY A 312 9.82 -17.11 -27.09
CA GLY A 312 10.19 -18.39 -27.68
C GLY A 312 9.64 -19.59 -26.89
N ILE A 313 9.64 -20.77 -27.51
CA ILE A 313 9.22 -22.06 -26.89
C ILE A 313 10.07 -22.41 -25.65
N LEU A 314 11.25 -21.82 -25.51
CA LEU A 314 12.19 -21.98 -24.39
C LEU A 314 12.35 -20.68 -23.57
N ALA A 315 11.40 -19.75 -23.65
CA ALA A 315 11.43 -18.52 -22.85
C ALA A 315 11.47 -18.88 -21.35
N THR A 316 12.49 -18.37 -20.66
CA THR A 316 12.72 -18.56 -19.23
C THR A 316 12.69 -17.15 -18.62
N PRO A 317 11.50 -16.65 -18.24
CA PRO A 317 11.35 -15.32 -17.65
C PRO A 317 12.14 -15.24 -16.34
N ASN A 318 12.58 -14.05 -15.98
CA ASN A 318 13.17 -13.82 -14.66
C ASN A 318 12.10 -14.06 -13.59
N THR A 319 12.30 -15.08 -12.75
CA THR A 319 11.42 -15.39 -11.61
C THR A 319 11.99 -14.97 -10.25
N THR A 320 13.19 -14.37 -10.24
CA THR A 320 13.94 -13.96 -9.03
C THR A 320 13.88 -12.46 -8.73
N LEU A 321 13.42 -11.64 -9.68
CA LEU A 321 13.36 -10.18 -9.56
C LEU A 321 12.36 -9.79 -8.47
N GLN A 322 12.83 -9.07 -7.46
CA GLN A 322 12.05 -8.63 -6.30
C GLN A 322 11.71 -7.15 -6.34
N THR A 323 12.64 -6.31 -6.83
CA THR A 323 12.48 -4.85 -6.89
C THR A 323 12.83 -4.29 -8.26
N LEU A 324 11.98 -3.40 -8.75
CA LEU A 324 12.21 -2.60 -9.94
C LEU A 324 12.10 -1.12 -9.57
N ASP A 325 13.18 -0.37 -9.75
CA ASP A 325 13.22 1.07 -9.54
C ASP A 325 13.39 1.80 -10.89
N MET A 326 12.38 2.58 -11.26
CA MET A 326 12.39 3.44 -12.45
C MET A 326 12.45 4.93 -12.08
N SER A 327 12.74 5.29 -10.83
CA SER A 327 12.74 6.69 -10.37
C SER A 327 13.73 7.60 -11.10
N GLN A 328 14.74 7.03 -11.76
CA GLN A 328 15.86 7.76 -12.39
C GLN A 328 15.84 7.74 -13.92
N ILE A 329 14.75 7.28 -14.55
CA ILE A 329 14.64 7.27 -16.02
C ILE A 329 13.97 8.54 -16.54
N THR A 330 14.31 8.91 -17.77
CA THR A 330 13.44 9.72 -18.64
C THR A 330 12.82 8.83 -19.69
N VAL A 331 11.55 9.03 -20.00
CA VAL A 331 10.76 8.21 -20.92
C VAL A 331 10.47 9.01 -22.20
N ALA A 332 10.56 8.37 -23.36
CA ALA A 332 10.11 8.95 -24.62
C ALA A 332 8.57 8.99 -24.67
N GLU A 333 7.99 9.96 -25.37
CA GLU A 333 6.53 10.03 -25.57
C GLU A 333 5.98 8.71 -26.17
N ASP A 334 4.75 8.37 -25.82
CA ASP A 334 4.04 7.20 -26.33
C ASP A 334 4.71 5.84 -26.07
N THR A 335 5.46 5.70 -24.97
CA THR A 335 6.21 4.48 -24.68
C THR A 335 5.33 3.40 -24.03
N PRO A 336 5.24 2.18 -24.60
CA PRO A 336 4.56 1.05 -23.98
C PRO A 336 5.48 0.26 -23.04
N LEU A 337 4.90 -0.41 -22.02
CA LEU A 337 5.57 -1.44 -21.21
C LEU A 337 5.22 -2.86 -21.69
N TYR A 338 5.24 -3.05 -23.01
CA TYR A 338 5.22 -4.36 -23.63
C TYR A 338 5.95 -4.34 -24.96
N ARG A 339 6.42 -5.51 -25.37
CA ARG A 339 7.07 -5.70 -26.66
C ARG A 339 6.03 -5.97 -27.74
N LYS A 340 5.97 -5.06 -28.72
CA LYS A 340 5.29 -5.30 -30.02
C LYS A 340 6.17 -6.20 -30.90
N GLY A 341 5.69 -7.39 -31.24
CA GLY A 341 6.40 -8.37 -32.08
C GLY A 341 5.44 -9.42 -32.67
N LEU A 342 5.95 -10.60 -33.06
CA LEU A 342 5.09 -11.71 -33.55
C LEU A 342 4.03 -12.17 -32.55
N LYS A 343 4.27 -11.90 -31.26
CA LYS A 343 3.35 -12.04 -30.13
C LYS A 343 3.68 -10.94 -29.11
N GLU A 344 2.67 -10.43 -28.44
CA GLU A 344 2.79 -9.41 -27.40
C GLU A 344 3.28 -10.05 -26.09
N TYR A 345 4.27 -9.43 -25.45
CA TYR A 345 4.78 -9.84 -24.14
C TYR A 345 5.04 -8.60 -23.29
N GLY A 346 4.55 -8.61 -22.06
CA GLY A 346 4.89 -7.57 -21.09
C GLY A 346 6.36 -7.62 -20.71
N ILE A 347 6.96 -6.45 -20.46
CA ILE A 347 8.40 -6.34 -20.14
C ILE A 347 8.74 -7.10 -18.85
N PHE A 348 7.84 -7.11 -17.87
CA PHE A 348 8.01 -7.76 -16.55
C PHE A 348 7.06 -8.95 -16.36
N ASN A 349 6.62 -9.57 -17.46
CA ASN A 349 5.77 -10.75 -17.43
C ASN A 349 6.43 -11.90 -16.63
N ASN A 350 5.64 -12.59 -15.80
CA ASN A 350 6.05 -13.72 -14.96
C ASN A 350 7.24 -13.44 -14.03
N CYS A 351 7.45 -12.19 -13.63
CA CYS A 351 8.35 -11.84 -12.53
C CYS A 351 7.72 -12.24 -11.19
N THR A 352 7.64 -13.54 -10.92
CA THR A 352 6.85 -14.13 -9.81
C THR A 352 7.31 -13.70 -8.42
N ALA A 353 8.56 -13.25 -8.27
CA ALA A 353 9.12 -12.72 -7.03
C ALA A 353 8.97 -11.19 -6.88
N LEU A 354 8.44 -10.48 -7.89
CA LEU A 354 8.40 -9.02 -7.90
C LEU A 354 7.42 -8.51 -6.85
N THR A 355 7.92 -7.80 -5.85
CA THR A 355 7.13 -7.27 -4.73
C THR A 355 6.95 -5.76 -4.79
N GLN A 356 7.89 -5.04 -5.41
CA GLN A 356 7.91 -3.59 -5.43
C GLN A 356 8.30 -3.06 -6.81
N VAL A 357 7.50 -2.10 -7.30
CA VAL A 357 7.78 -1.30 -8.50
C VAL A 357 7.72 0.16 -8.10
N ILE A 358 8.80 0.89 -8.33
CA ILE A 358 8.87 2.35 -8.15
C ILE A 358 8.75 2.98 -9.54
N MET A 359 7.63 3.66 -9.80
CA MET A 359 7.39 4.37 -11.05
C MET A 359 8.29 5.63 -11.14
N PRO A 360 8.60 6.12 -12.36
CA PRO A 360 9.36 7.36 -12.52
C PRO A 360 8.58 8.58 -12.00
N ALA A 361 9.25 9.73 -11.96
CA ALA A 361 8.61 11.00 -11.63
C ALA A 361 7.39 11.28 -12.54
N ALA A 362 6.41 12.04 -12.05
CA ALA A 362 5.10 12.18 -12.69
C ALA A 362 5.14 12.60 -14.17
N ALA A 363 6.05 13.51 -14.54
CA ALA A 363 6.22 13.97 -15.92
C ALA A 363 6.65 12.85 -16.88
N GLU A 364 7.38 11.85 -16.37
CA GLU A 364 7.87 10.71 -17.13
C GLU A 364 6.88 9.55 -17.06
N ALA A 365 6.22 9.33 -15.91
CA ALA A 365 5.18 8.32 -15.74
C ALA A 365 3.97 8.57 -16.65
N ALA A 366 3.63 9.83 -16.91
CA ALA A 366 2.55 10.21 -17.82
C ALA A 366 2.80 9.82 -19.28
N LYS A 367 4.05 9.50 -19.67
CA LYS A 367 4.41 9.11 -21.04
C LYS A 367 4.25 7.62 -21.32
N PHE A 368 3.95 6.82 -20.29
CA PHE A 368 3.57 5.42 -20.49
C PHE A 368 2.14 5.32 -20.99
N THR A 369 1.95 4.71 -22.16
CA THR A 369 0.64 4.68 -22.84
C THR A 369 -0.04 3.32 -22.86
N ASP A 370 0.67 2.22 -22.69
CA ASP A 370 0.10 0.88 -22.82
C ASP A 370 0.83 -0.11 -21.91
N LEU A 371 0.09 -0.69 -20.96
CA LEU A 371 0.60 -1.68 -20.00
C LEU A 371 0.19 -3.11 -20.36
N THR A 372 -0.14 -3.39 -21.62
CA THR A 372 -0.58 -4.72 -22.04
C THR A 372 0.38 -5.81 -21.55
N LEU A 373 -0.10 -6.76 -20.76
CA LEU A 373 0.69 -7.85 -20.16
C LEU A 373 1.86 -7.42 -19.24
N ALA A 374 2.09 -6.13 -19.00
CA ALA A 374 3.32 -5.56 -18.44
C ALA A 374 3.80 -6.29 -17.17
N PHE A 375 2.87 -6.58 -16.26
CA PHE A 375 3.10 -7.26 -14.98
C PHE A 375 2.33 -8.58 -14.84
N SER A 376 1.82 -9.14 -15.95
CA SER A 376 1.04 -10.38 -15.91
C SER A 376 1.87 -11.51 -15.28
N GLY A 377 1.31 -12.22 -14.30
CA GLY A 377 1.96 -13.31 -13.58
C GLY A 377 2.91 -12.87 -12.46
N CYS A 378 2.94 -11.58 -12.08
CA CYS A 378 3.69 -11.11 -10.91
C CYS A 378 2.97 -11.47 -9.60
N THR A 379 2.97 -12.75 -9.26
CA THR A 379 2.19 -13.33 -8.14
C THR A 379 2.57 -12.81 -6.75
N ALA A 380 3.72 -12.15 -6.59
CA ALA A 380 4.16 -11.55 -5.33
C ALA A 380 3.90 -10.03 -5.23
N LEU A 381 3.40 -9.39 -6.29
CA LEU A 381 3.22 -7.94 -6.35
C LEU A 381 2.00 -7.54 -5.52
N LYS A 382 2.23 -6.83 -4.40
CA LYS A 382 1.17 -6.48 -3.43
C LYS A 382 0.43 -5.19 -3.76
N SER A 383 1.15 -4.24 -4.34
CA SER A 383 0.67 -2.90 -4.67
C SER A 383 1.52 -2.30 -5.78
N ILE A 384 0.92 -1.44 -6.58
CA ILE A 384 1.60 -0.60 -7.56
C ILE A 384 0.95 0.79 -7.57
N ASP A 385 1.77 1.84 -7.56
CA ASP A 385 1.28 3.22 -7.64
C ASP A 385 1.20 3.67 -9.10
N LEU A 386 -0.03 3.74 -9.64
CA LEU A 386 -0.31 4.27 -10.98
C LEU A 386 -0.88 5.69 -10.95
N SER A 387 -0.88 6.36 -9.80
CA SER A 387 -1.51 7.68 -9.61
C SER A 387 -0.90 8.80 -10.46
N GLN A 388 0.28 8.58 -11.06
CA GLN A 388 0.94 9.54 -11.93
C GLN A 388 0.96 9.12 -13.41
N CYS A 389 0.28 8.02 -13.76
CA CYS A 389 0.35 7.44 -15.11
C CYS A 389 -0.87 7.86 -15.96
N SER A 390 -1.06 9.16 -16.16
CA SER A 390 -2.26 9.68 -16.84
C SER A 390 -2.36 9.35 -18.33
N GLY A 391 -1.25 8.98 -18.96
CA GLY A 391 -1.20 8.60 -20.37
C GLY A 391 -1.63 7.18 -20.68
N ILE A 392 -1.90 6.32 -19.68
CA ILE A 392 -2.24 4.91 -19.93
C ILE A 392 -3.58 4.82 -20.66
N THR A 393 -3.54 4.23 -21.86
CA THR A 393 -4.67 3.96 -22.74
C THR A 393 -5.15 2.51 -22.70
N SER A 394 -4.29 1.56 -22.30
CA SER A 394 -4.61 0.13 -22.24
C SER A 394 -4.05 -0.52 -20.97
N LEU A 395 -4.90 -1.27 -20.29
CA LEU A 395 -4.55 -2.17 -19.18
C LEU A 395 -4.74 -3.65 -19.55
N SER A 396 -4.85 -4.00 -20.85
CA SER A 396 -5.21 -5.37 -21.23
C SER A 396 -4.26 -6.41 -20.64
N LYS A 397 -4.77 -7.29 -19.77
CA LYS A 397 -3.98 -8.29 -19.02
C LYS A 397 -2.81 -7.71 -18.21
N ALA A 398 -2.77 -6.40 -17.93
CA ALA A 398 -1.62 -5.76 -17.30
C ALA A 398 -1.23 -6.43 -15.97
N PHE A 399 -2.22 -6.84 -15.19
CA PHE A 399 -2.07 -7.51 -13.89
C PHE A 399 -2.72 -8.91 -13.85
N TYR A 400 -2.95 -9.54 -15.00
CA TYR A 400 -3.48 -10.91 -15.07
C TYR A 400 -2.66 -11.87 -14.19
N ASN A 401 -3.29 -12.64 -13.30
CA ASN A 401 -2.64 -13.52 -12.31
C ASN A 401 -1.71 -12.82 -11.29
N CYS A 402 -1.91 -11.53 -10.99
CA CYS A 402 -1.23 -10.89 -9.85
C CYS A 402 -1.95 -11.22 -8.53
N SER A 403 -1.89 -12.48 -8.12
CA SER A 403 -2.72 -13.02 -7.02
C SER A 403 -2.49 -12.39 -5.64
N ALA A 404 -1.36 -11.70 -5.42
CA ALA A 404 -1.07 -10.97 -4.18
C ALA A 404 -1.49 -9.49 -4.20
N LEU A 405 -1.96 -8.95 -5.33
CA LEU A 405 -2.29 -7.54 -5.49
C LEU A 405 -3.52 -7.19 -4.65
N THR A 406 -3.39 -6.29 -3.68
CA THR A 406 -4.43 -6.04 -2.66
C THR A 406 -5.30 -4.81 -2.94
N SER A 407 -4.74 -3.80 -3.60
CA SER A 407 -5.44 -2.57 -3.96
C SER A 407 -4.80 -1.92 -5.18
N VAL A 408 -5.61 -1.25 -6.00
CA VAL A 408 -5.13 -0.48 -7.17
C VAL A 408 -5.83 0.87 -7.23
N ASN A 409 -5.07 1.94 -7.42
CA ASN A 409 -5.59 3.27 -7.66
C ASN A 409 -5.38 3.66 -9.13
N LEU A 410 -6.48 3.78 -9.89
CA LEU A 410 -6.50 4.17 -11.30
C LEU A 410 -7.09 5.57 -11.51
N SER A 411 -7.29 6.37 -10.46
CA SER A 411 -8.00 7.66 -10.52
C SER A 411 -7.44 8.62 -11.58
N SER A 412 -6.13 8.55 -11.84
CA SER A 412 -5.44 9.42 -12.77
C SER A 412 -5.36 8.87 -14.19
N CYS A 413 -5.72 7.60 -14.42
CA CYS A 413 -5.66 6.94 -15.72
C CYS A 413 -6.84 7.36 -16.62
N THR A 414 -6.96 8.66 -16.91
CA THR A 414 -8.12 9.25 -17.60
C THR A 414 -8.17 8.95 -19.10
N ALA A 415 -7.08 8.44 -19.68
CA ALA A 415 -6.97 8.10 -21.10
C ALA A 415 -7.34 6.64 -21.43
N LEU A 416 -7.80 5.86 -20.44
CA LEU A 416 -8.09 4.43 -20.62
C LEU A 416 -9.19 4.17 -21.64
N THR A 417 -8.91 3.27 -22.58
CA THR A 417 -9.84 2.80 -23.61
C THR A 417 -10.07 1.30 -23.57
N THR A 418 -9.14 0.53 -22.97
CA THR A 418 -9.27 -0.94 -22.82
C THR A 418 -8.81 -1.42 -21.44
N SER A 419 -9.50 -2.43 -20.91
CA SER A 419 -9.23 -3.05 -19.61
C SER A 419 -9.44 -4.57 -19.60
N ASP A 420 -9.59 -5.19 -20.79
CA ASP A 420 -9.85 -6.62 -20.93
C ASP A 420 -8.84 -7.45 -20.13
N ASN A 421 -9.36 -8.29 -19.22
CA ASN A 421 -8.61 -9.19 -18.34
C ASN A 421 -7.57 -8.47 -17.44
N ALA A 422 -7.67 -7.16 -17.23
CA ALA A 422 -6.65 -6.37 -16.54
C ALA A 422 -6.27 -6.91 -15.16
N PHE A 423 -7.27 -7.35 -14.37
CA PHE A 423 -7.10 -7.87 -13.02
C PHE A 423 -7.64 -9.30 -12.85
N GLU A 424 -7.82 -10.04 -13.95
CA GLU A 424 -8.30 -11.43 -13.86
C GLU A 424 -7.36 -12.29 -12.98
N ASN A 425 -7.93 -13.08 -12.06
CA ASN A 425 -7.23 -13.85 -11.03
C ASN A 425 -6.35 -13.02 -10.08
N CYS A 426 -6.68 -11.74 -9.83
CA CYS A 426 -6.12 -11.00 -8.69
C CYS A 426 -6.87 -11.39 -7.40
N GLU A 427 -6.66 -12.61 -6.92
CA GLU A 427 -7.46 -13.22 -5.84
C GLU A 427 -7.43 -12.45 -4.50
N ALA A 428 -6.36 -11.69 -4.22
CA ALA A 428 -6.24 -10.86 -3.02
C ALA A 428 -6.75 -9.42 -3.19
N LEU A 429 -7.25 -9.02 -4.37
CA LEU A 429 -7.66 -7.64 -4.64
C LEU A 429 -8.93 -7.31 -3.86
N THR A 430 -8.81 -6.39 -2.89
CA THR A 430 -9.91 -6.01 -1.99
C THR A 430 -10.60 -4.71 -2.36
N SER A 431 -9.85 -3.76 -2.95
CA SER A 431 -10.36 -2.44 -3.28
C SER A 431 -9.76 -1.86 -4.57
N VAL A 432 -10.57 -1.18 -5.37
CA VAL A 432 -10.11 -0.48 -6.59
C VAL A 432 -10.70 0.93 -6.64
N VAL A 433 -9.88 1.91 -7.03
CA VAL A 433 -10.33 3.29 -7.33
C VAL A 433 -10.31 3.49 -8.84
N LEU A 434 -11.44 3.85 -9.44
CA LEU A 434 -11.62 4.01 -10.88
C LEU A 434 -11.52 5.48 -11.34
N PRO A 435 -11.02 5.75 -12.57
CA PRO A 435 -11.01 7.09 -13.16
C PRO A 435 -12.41 7.55 -13.60
N ALA A 436 -12.51 8.82 -13.98
CA ALA A 436 -13.79 9.44 -14.39
C ALA A 436 -14.48 8.74 -15.56
N SER A 437 -13.68 8.15 -16.46
CA SER A 437 -14.14 7.22 -17.49
C SER A 437 -13.32 5.94 -17.36
N PHE A 438 -13.99 4.80 -17.23
CA PHE A 438 -13.34 3.50 -17.13
C PHE A 438 -13.96 2.53 -18.15
N PRO A 439 -13.16 1.91 -19.03
CA PRO A 439 -13.67 0.91 -19.96
C PRO A 439 -14.10 -0.34 -19.20
N VAL A 440 -15.34 -0.80 -19.41
CA VAL A 440 -15.88 -2.01 -18.78
C VAL A 440 -15.55 -3.23 -19.66
N GLY A 441 -14.28 -3.64 -19.64
CA GLY A 441 -13.74 -4.71 -20.49
C GLY A 441 -14.10 -6.13 -20.00
N LYS A 442 -14.00 -7.12 -20.88
CA LYS A 442 -14.28 -8.52 -20.54
C LYS A 442 -13.32 -9.02 -19.47
N ASN A 443 -13.81 -9.81 -18.51
CA ASN A 443 -13.01 -10.45 -17.46
C ASN A 443 -12.18 -9.46 -16.60
N THR A 444 -12.49 -8.16 -16.60
CA THR A 444 -11.65 -7.15 -15.93
C THR A 444 -11.36 -7.50 -14.47
N PHE A 445 -12.38 -7.94 -13.72
CA PHE A 445 -12.27 -8.38 -12.32
C PHE A 445 -12.70 -9.85 -12.14
N ALA A 446 -12.56 -10.67 -13.18
CA ALA A 446 -12.88 -12.09 -13.07
C ALA A 446 -11.98 -12.78 -12.02
N TYR A 447 -12.57 -13.63 -11.18
CA TYR A 447 -11.92 -14.38 -10.10
C TYR A 447 -11.20 -13.49 -9.06
N CYS A 448 -11.60 -12.22 -8.92
CA CYS A 448 -11.18 -11.34 -7.83
C CYS A 448 -11.99 -11.62 -6.56
N ASN A 449 -11.85 -12.82 -6.00
CA ASN A 449 -12.75 -13.34 -4.95
C ASN A 449 -12.72 -12.55 -3.62
N ALA A 450 -11.70 -11.71 -3.41
CA ALA A 450 -11.60 -10.85 -2.23
C ALA A 450 -12.14 -9.42 -2.43
N LEU A 451 -12.62 -9.07 -3.63
CA LEU A 451 -13.04 -7.71 -3.97
C LEU A 451 -14.27 -7.32 -3.15
N LYS A 452 -14.17 -6.21 -2.41
CA LYS A 452 -15.20 -5.72 -1.50
C LYS A 452 -15.60 -4.28 -1.78
N GLU A 453 -14.71 -3.48 -2.35
CA GLU A 453 -14.97 -2.06 -2.58
C GLU A 453 -14.47 -1.60 -3.96
N ILE A 454 -15.35 -0.91 -4.67
CA ILE A 454 -15.03 -0.17 -5.89
C ILE A 454 -15.39 1.28 -5.61
N ASP A 455 -14.41 2.17 -5.62
CA ASP A 455 -14.62 3.61 -5.59
C ASP A 455 -14.68 4.14 -7.02
N TRP A 456 -15.88 4.57 -7.43
CA TRP A 456 -16.10 5.24 -8.71
C TRP A 456 -16.73 6.62 -8.53
N THR A 457 -16.39 7.31 -7.44
CA THR A 457 -16.86 8.68 -7.14
C THR A 457 -16.43 9.73 -8.16
N SER A 458 -15.44 9.40 -8.99
CA SER A 458 -15.00 10.23 -10.11
C SER A 458 -15.86 10.09 -11.37
N PHE A 459 -16.78 9.11 -11.44
CA PHE A 459 -17.63 8.86 -12.61
C PHE A 459 -18.35 10.14 -13.06
N SER A 460 -18.24 10.46 -14.36
CA SER A 460 -18.78 11.71 -14.91
C SER A 460 -19.61 11.52 -16.18
N ALA A 461 -19.92 10.28 -16.58
CA ALA A 461 -20.76 10.03 -17.75
C ALA A 461 -22.25 10.21 -17.40
N THR A 462 -23.08 10.43 -18.43
CA THR A 462 -24.53 10.61 -18.29
C THR A 462 -25.32 9.31 -18.40
N GLU A 463 -24.68 8.20 -18.80
CA GLU A 463 -25.28 6.89 -19.00
C GLU A 463 -24.41 5.82 -18.33
N VAL A 464 -25.06 4.78 -17.79
CA VAL A 464 -24.38 3.60 -17.25
C VAL A 464 -23.64 2.84 -18.37
N PRO A 465 -22.36 2.48 -18.18
CA PRO A 465 -21.64 1.68 -19.16
C PRO A 465 -22.17 0.24 -19.13
N ALA A 466 -22.35 -0.38 -20.29
CA ALA A 466 -22.82 -1.76 -20.37
C ALA A 466 -21.91 -2.73 -19.59
N LEU A 467 -22.48 -3.53 -18.69
CA LEU A 467 -21.74 -4.50 -17.90
C LEU A 467 -21.57 -5.80 -18.69
N SER A 468 -20.32 -6.22 -18.92
CA SER A 468 -20.07 -7.54 -19.52
C SER A 468 -20.43 -8.65 -18.52
N LYS A 469 -21.14 -9.69 -18.96
CA LYS A 469 -21.45 -10.88 -18.12
C LYS A 469 -20.23 -11.57 -17.52
N THR A 470 -19.04 -11.34 -18.07
CA THR A 470 -17.81 -11.92 -17.55
C THR A 470 -16.97 -10.93 -16.74
N PHE A 471 -17.43 -9.68 -16.56
CA PHE A 471 -16.69 -8.62 -15.86
C PHE A 471 -16.29 -9.03 -14.44
N PHE A 472 -17.22 -9.66 -13.71
CA PHE A 472 -17.04 -10.23 -12.37
C PHE A 472 -17.11 -11.77 -12.35
N MET A 473 -16.79 -12.45 -13.47
CA MET A 473 -16.90 -13.92 -13.57
C MET A 473 -16.17 -14.61 -12.42
N GLY A 474 -16.82 -15.55 -11.74
CA GLY A 474 -16.23 -16.31 -10.63
C GLY A 474 -16.39 -15.67 -9.26
N ILE A 475 -17.02 -14.50 -9.15
CA ILE A 475 -17.49 -13.95 -7.87
C ILE A 475 -18.91 -14.47 -7.63
N ASP A 476 -19.12 -15.16 -6.51
CA ASP A 476 -20.38 -15.87 -6.21
C ASP A 476 -21.54 -14.94 -5.80
N ASP A 477 -21.24 -13.83 -5.12
CA ASP A 477 -22.23 -12.88 -4.58
C ASP A 477 -21.79 -11.43 -4.82
N LEU A 478 -22.34 -10.79 -5.86
CA LEU A 478 -22.02 -9.40 -6.21
C LEU A 478 -22.52 -8.39 -5.18
N SER A 479 -23.52 -8.74 -4.36
CA SER A 479 -24.06 -7.85 -3.32
C SER A 479 -23.06 -7.57 -2.19
N LEU A 480 -21.99 -8.36 -2.09
CA LEU A 480 -20.89 -8.13 -1.15
C LEU A 480 -19.92 -7.04 -1.62
N ILE A 481 -19.99 -6.64 -2.90
CA ILE A 481 -19.14 -5.59 -3.47
C ILE A 481 -19.84 -4.24 -3.30
N LYS A 482 -19.26 -3.37 -2.47
CA LYS A 482 -19.69 -1.99 -2.33
C LYS A 482 -19.20 -1.16 -3.52
N LEU A 483 -20.13 -0.55 -4.26
CA LEU A 483 -19.81 0.44 -5.31
C LEU A 483 -20.11 1.85 -4.80
N SER A 484 -19.06 2.61 -4.51
CA SER A 484 -19.13 3.99 -4.01
C SER A 484 -19.25 4.99 -5.17
N LEU A 485 -20.33 5.77 -5.18
CA LEU A 485 -20.70 6.72 -6.24
C LEU A 485 -21.06 8.08 -5.64
N LYS A 486 -21.10 9.12 -6.48
CA LYS A 486 -21.82 10.38 -6.17
C LYS A 486 -23.29 10.25 -6.55
N TYR A 487 -24.14 11.15 -6.04
CA TYR A 487 -25.61 11.02 -6.13
C TYR A 487 -26.15 10.84 -7.57
N GLU A 488 -25.69 11.65 -8.53
CA GLU A 488 -26.18 11.55 -9.92
C GLU A 488 -25.85 10.19 -10.55
N ALA A 489 -24.64 9.68 -10.34
CA ALA A 489 -24.26 8.36 -10.80
C ALA A 489 -25.01 7.26 -10.04
N TYR A 490 -25.18 7.39 -8.72
CA TYR A 490 -25.94 6.45 -7.90
C TYR A 490 -27.36 6.23 -8.45
N LYS A 491 -28.07 7.29 -8.87
CA LYS A 491 -29.40 7.17 -9.48
C LYS A 491 -29.39 6.32 -10.75
N LEU A 492 -28.44 6.57 -11.64
CA LEU A 492 -28.32 5.86 -12.92
C LEU A 492 -28.01 4.37 -12.68
N PHE A 493 -27.05 4.06 -11.81
CA PHE A 493 -26.64 2.69 -11.49
C PHE A 493 -27.73 1.93 -10.72
N SER A 494 -28.51 2.60 -9.86
CA SER A 494 -29.62 1.98 -9.13
C SER A 494 -30.79 1.58 -10.03
N ALA A 495 -30.91 2.20 -11.22
CA ALA A 495 -31.96 1.91 -12.19
C ALA A 495 -31.56 0.85 -13.23
N ASP A 496 -30.29 0.45 -13.25
CA ASP A 496 -29.76 -0.52 -14.22
C ASP A 496 -29.87 -1.97 -13.71
N GLU A 497 -30.30 -2.88 -14.57
CA GLU A 497 -30.57 -4.29 -14.20
C GLU A 497 -29.30 -5.02 -13.74
N ASP A 498 -28.16 -4.79 -14.39
CA ASP A 498 -26.93 -5.52 -14.12
C ASP A 498 -26.13 -4.85 -12.98
N TRP A 499 -26.01 -3.51 -12.98
CA TRP A 499 -25.25 -2.79 -11.95
C TRP A 499 -25.93 -2.75 -10.59
N SER A 500 -27.26 -2.89 -10.53
CA SER A 500 -28.00 -2.92 -9.26
C SER A 500 -27.82 -4.23 -8.46
N GLU A 501 -27.14 -5.24 -9.03
CA GLU A 501 -26.73 -6.45 -8.29
C GLU A 501 -25.64 -6.17 -7.24
N LEU A 502 -24.91 -5.05 -7.35
CA LEU A 502 -23.91 -4.61 -6.37
C LEU A 502 -24.53 -3.86 -5.19
N ASN A 503 -23.79 -3.75 -4.07
CA ASN A 503 -24.16 -2.87 -2.97
C ASN A 503 -23.80 -1.40 -3.28
N LEU A 504 -24.75 -0.67 -3.87
CA LEU A 504 -24.54 0.73 -4.24
C LEU A 504 -24.51 1.65 -3.01
N TYR A 505 -23.51 2.53 -2.94
CA TYR A 505 -23.32 3.48 -1.84
C TYR A 505 -23.14 4.91 -2.37
N ASN A 506 -24.03 5.83 -1.98
CA ASN A 506 -23.84 7.26 -2.23
C ASN A 506 -22.88 7.86 -1.20
N THR A 507 -21.76 8.39 -1.66
CA THR A 507 -20.69 8.98 -0.85
C THR A 507 -20.90 10.45 -0.49
N GLU A 508 -21.81 11.13 -1.18
CA GLU A 508 -22.17 12.50 -0.79
C GLU A 508 -23.14 12.41 0.40
N PRO A 509 -22.83 13.06 1.55
CA PRO A 509 -23.74 13.07 2.69
C PRO A 509 -25.06 13.62 2.19
N ASP A 510 -26.14 12.82 2.31
CA ASP A 510 -27.50 13.13 1.88
C ASP A 510 -27.65 14.62 1.49
N LYS A 511 -27.33 14.98 0.23
CA LYS A 511 -27.63 16.29 -0.39
C LYS A 511 -29.15 16.50 -0.54
N VAL A 512 -29.90 15.77 0.27
CA VAL A 512 -31.27 15.31 0.12
C VAL A 512 -32.08 15.97 1.23
N THR A 513 -31.72 17.19 1.62
CA THR A 513 -32.65 18.00 2.37
C THR A 513 -33.70 18.51 1.40
N ASP A 514 -33.30 19.14 0.29
CA ASP A 514 -34.21 19.93 -0.54
C ASP A 514 -34.52 19.23 -1.87
N PHE A 515 -35.80 18.92 -2.09
CA PHE A 515 -36.30 18.36 -3.34
C PHE A 515 -37.19 19.34 -4.07
N THR A 516 -37.11 19.33 -5.41
CA THR A 516 -38.19 19.81 -6.28
C THR A 516 -38.74 18.59 -7.01
N VAL A 517 -40.03 18.30 -6.83
CA VAL A 517 -40.70 17.12 -7.41
C VAL A 517 -41.78 17.61 -8.35
N ASP A 518 -41.59 17.28 -9.62
CA ASP A 518 -42.60 17.54 -10.64
C ASP A 518 -43.60 16.39 -10.68
N ALA A 519 -44.87 16.74 -10.90
CA ALA A 519 -45.98 15.80 -11.09
C ALA A 519 -45.72 14.71 -12.16
N SER A 520 -44.84 14.97 -13.13
CA SER A 520 -44.48 14.02 -14.20
C SER A 520 -43.30 13.09 -13.86
N ASP A 521 -42.53 13.40 -12.82
CA ASP A 521 -41.31 12.67 -12.43
C ASP A 521 -41.20 12.56 -10.91
N ILE A 522 -42.00 11.65 -10.34
CA ILE A 522 -42.07 11.42 -8.89
C ILE A 522 -41.01 10.37 -8.51
N PRO A 523 -40.02 10.70 -7.66
CA PRO A 523 -39.00 9.75 -7.24
C PRO A 523 -39.60 8.53 -6.51
N SER A 524 -38.95 7.38 -6.64
CA SER A 524 -39.35 6.15 -5.96
C SER A 524 -39.24 6.22 -4.43
N SER A 525 -38.44 7.15 -3.89
CA SER A 525 -38.37 7.42 -2.46
C SER A 525 -38.04 8.87 -2.14
N LEU A 526 -38.79 9.40 -1.17
CA LEU A 526 -38.65 10.69 -0.50
C LEU A 526 -38.64 10.52 1.03
N SER A 527 -38.39 9.30 1.53
CA SER A 527 -38.48 8.95 2.96
C SER A 527 -37.52 9.74 3.88
N LYS A 528 -36.50 10.39 3.31
CA LYS A 528 -35.51 11.22 4.01
C LYS A 528 -35.51 12.70 3.61
N ALA A 529 -36.47 13.15 2.80
CA ALA A 529 -36.57 14.57 2.41
C ALA A 529 -36.70 15.48 3.65
N VAL A 530 -36.12 16.67 3.60
CA VAL A 530 -36.19 17.70 4.67
C VAL A 530 -36.93 18.96 4.22
N THR A 531 -36.83 19.36 2.96
CA THR A 531 -37.70 20.33 2.30
C THR A 531 -38.15 19.75 0.96
N LEU A 532 -39.41 19.99 0.61
CA LEU A 532 -40.03 19.46 -0.60
C LEU A 532 -40.81 20.56 -1.30
N THR A 533 -40.41 20.91 -2.51
CA THR A 533 -41.12 21.82 -3.42
C THR A 533 -41.83 20.99 -4.46
N LEU A 534 -43.14 21.18 -4.63
CA LEU A 534 -43.93 20.48 -5.65
C LEU A 534 -44.18 21.40 -6.84
N THR A 535 -44.08 20.86 -8.05
CA THR A 535 -44.39 21.54 -9.32
C THR A 535 -45.31 20.71 -10.20
N GLY A 536 -45.94 21.34 -11.19
CA GLY A 536 -46.80 20.67 -12.16
C GLY A 536 -48.23 20.44 -11.68
N GLU A 537 -48.99 19.62 -12.43
CA GLU A 537 -50.42 19.37 -12.19
C GLU A 537 -50.65 18.10 -11.37
N TRP A 538 -51.24 18.25 -10.18
CA TRP A 538 -51.45 17.17 -9.22
C TRP A 538 -52.90 16.69 -9.20
N ASP A 539 -53.07 15.40 -9.41
CA ASP A 539 -54.33 14.67 -9.28
C ASP A 539 -54.22 13.60 -8.18
N SER A 540 -55.29 12.83 -7.98
CA SER A 540 -55.34 11.78 -6.95
C SER A 540 -54.27 10.70 -7.12
N ASP A 541 -53.94 10.33 -8.36
CA ASP A 541 -52.98 9.25 -8.64
C ASP A 541 -51.55 9.71 -8.34
N LYS A 542 -51.21 10.94 -8.72
CA LYS A 542 -49.90 11.54 -8.43
C LYS A 542 -49.69 11.78 -6.94
N LEU A 543 -50.69 12.29 -6.22
CA LEU A 543 -50.62 12.43 -4.77
C LEU A 543 -50.47 11.07 -4.07
N ASN A 544 -51.13 10.03 -4.58
CA ASN A 544 -50.93 8.67 -4.09
C ASN A 544 -49.48 8.21 -4.28
N LEU A 545 -48.88 8.43 -5.47
CA LEU A 545 -47.46 8.13 -5.71
C LEU A 545 -46.53 8.93 -4.79
N LEU A 546 -46.79 10.22 -4.58
CA LEU A 546 -46.04 11.04 -3.64
C LEU A 546 -46.13 10.51 -2.21
N SER A 547 -47.33 10.10 -1.78
CA SER A 547 -47.53 9.48 -0.47
C SER A 547 -46.68 8.21 -0.34
N LEU A 548 -46.67 7.33 -1.36
CA LEU A 548 -45.82 6.15 -1.37
C LEU A 548 -44.33 6.49 -1.29
N ALA A 549 -43.87 7.51 -2.04
CA ALA A 549 -42.49 7.98 -2.03
C ALA A 549 -42.09 8.51 -0.64
N LEU A 550 -42.97 9.26 0.03
CA LEU A 550 -42.79 9.72 1.42
C LEU A 550 -42.81 8.56 2.45
N GLY A 551 -43.05 7.33 1.99
CA GLY A 551 -43.05 6.12 2.81
C GLY A 551 -44.39 5.82 3.49
N ASN A 552 -45.45 6.56 3.14
CA ASN A 552 -46.83 6.28 3.50
C ASN A 552 -47.38 5.10 2.69
N ASN A 553 -46.73 3.94 2.73
CA ASN A 553 -46.99 2.77 1.88
C ASN A 553 -48.10 1.82 2.39
N GLY A 554 -48.49 1.93 3.66
CA GLY A 554 -49.59 1.14 4.23
C GLY A 554 -49.31 -0.37 4.37
N GLY A 555 -48.02 -0.73 4.45
CA GLY A 555 -47.55 -2.11 4.67
C GLY A 555 -47.49 -2.53 6.14
N LEU A 556 -46.95 -3.74 6.40
CA LEU A 556 -46.76 -4.32 7.76
C LEU A 556 -45.84 -3.49 8.68
N PHE A 557 -44.99 -2.63 8.10
CA PHE A 557 -44.09 -1.73 8.80
C PHE A 557 -44.34 -0.30 8.30
N GLU A 558 -44.69 0.61 9.20
CA GLU A 558 -44.92 2.02 8.89
C GLU A 558 -43.58 2.75 8.75
N VAL A 559 -43.26 3.28 7.56
CA VAL A 559 -41.98 3.92 7.24
C VAL A 559 -42.21 5.39 6.88
N TYR A 560 -42.69 6.19 7.83
CA TYR A 560 -42.96 7.61 7.62
C TYR A 560 -41.69 8.43 7.38
N ASN A 561 -41.78 9.46 6.54
CA ASN A 561 -40.77 10.52 6.52
C ASN A 561 -40.83 11.28 7.86
N LYS A 562 -39.75 11.23 8.65
CA LYS A 562 -39.62 11.92 9.95
C LYS A 562 -38.67 13.12 9.90
N THR A 563 -38.18 13.46 8.72
CA THR A 563 -37.14 14.47 8.49
C THR A 563 -37.66 15.70 7.77
N LEU A 564 -38.84 15.63 7.13
CA LEU A 564 -39.45 16.71 6.36
C LEU A 564 -39.85 17.82 7.32
N THR A 565 -39.25 19.00 7.15
CA THR A 565 -39.49 20.23 7.91
C THR A 565 -40.31 21.26 7.13
N LYS A 566 -40.16 21.30 5.80
CA LYS A 566 -40.87 22.25 4.95
C LYS A 566 -41.49 21.59 3.73
N LEU A 567 -42.77 21.88 3.48
CA LEU A 567 -43.49 21.53 2.25
C LEU A 567 -43.88 22.82 1.52
N ASP A 568 -43.49 22.95 0.27
CA ASP A 568 -43.80 24.07 -0.59
C ASP A 568 -44.64 23.60 -1.77
N MET A 569 -45.92 23.94 -1.76
CA MET A 569 -46.90 23.65 -2.80
C MET A 569 -47.25 24.91 -3.59
N SER A 570 -46.49 26.01 -3.47
CA SER A 570 -46.84 27.29 -4.11
C SER A 570 -46.85 27.26 -5.65
N GLN A 571 -46.28 26.22 -6.26
CA GLN A 571 -46.07 26.08 -7.71
C GLN A 571 -46.88 24.96 -8.36
N ILE A 572 -47.86 24.38 -7.66
CA ILE A 572 -48.70 23.33 -8.22
C ILE A 572 -50.01 23.88 -8.78
N THR A 573 -50.58 23.15 -9.75
CA THR A 573 -52.02 23.18 -10.04
C THR A 573 -52.65 21.89 -9.55
N VAL A 574 -53.95 21.92 -9.21
CA VAL A 574 -54.67 20.81 -8.59
C VAL A 574 -55.89 20.45 -9.43
N ALA A 575 -56.05 19.17 -9.77
CA ALA A 575 -57.22 18.70 -10.49
C ALA A 575 -58.50 18.85 -9.64
N GLU A 576 -59.63 19.15 -10.28
CA GLU A 576 -60.92 19.37 -9.60
C GLU A 576 -61.30 18.18 -8.70
N GLY A 577 -61.67 18.46 -7.46
CA GLY A 577 -62.18 17.44 -6.54
C GLY A 577 -61.10 16.58 -5.86
N THR A 578 -59.82 16.93 -5.95
CA THR A 578 -58.71 16.10 -5.46
C THR A 578 -58.68 15.98 -3.92
N PRO A 579 -58.62 14.78 -3.33
CA PRO A 579 -58.45 14.60 -1.89
C PRO A 579 -56.96 14.65 -1.47
N LEU A 580 -56.66 15.22 -0.30
CA LEU A 580 -55.35 15.07 0.38
C LEU A 580 -55.30 13.80 1.24
N SER A 581 -55.86 12.72 0.70
CA SER A 581 -55.81 11.38 1.29
C SER A 581 -55.75 10.32 0.21
N ARG A 582 -55.34 9.12 0.59
CA ARG A 582 -55.31 7.94 -0.28
C ARG A 582 -56.06 6.77 0.35
N GLN A 583 -56.66 5.96 -0.50
CA GLN A 583 -57.21 4.66 -0.13
C GLN A 583 -56.11 3.59 -0.14
N GLY A 584 -55.87 2.94 1.01
CA GLY A 584 -55.10 1.72 1.10
C GLY A 584 -56.00 0.47 1.07
N ILE A 585 -55.40 -0.72 1.13
CA ILE A 585 -56.13 -2.00 0.99
C ILE A 585 -57.25 -2.17 2.03
N ASN A 586 -57.05 -1.69 3.27
CA ASN A 586 -58.03 -1.81 4.37
C ASN A 586 -58.16 -0.55 5.24
N LYS A 587 -57.45 0.54 4.90
CA LYS A 587 -57.37 1.77 5.69
C LYS A 587 -57.09 2.97 4.79
N GLU A 588 -57.63 4.12 5.15
CA GLU A 588 -57.29 5.42 4.57
C GLU A 588 -56.11 6.07 5.26
N TYR A 589 -55.24 6.70 4.48
CA TYR A 589 -54.05 7.42 4.93
C TYR A 589 -54.06 8.85 4.38
N GLY A 590 -53.66 9.83 5.19
CA GLY A 590 -53.36 11.17 4.69
C GLY A 590 -52.06 11.18 3.89
N ILE A 591 -51.93 12.11 2.93
CA ILE A 591 -50.73 12.20 2.08
C ILE A 591 -49.47 12.50 2.90
N PHE A 592 -49.56 13.38 3.90
CA PHE A 592 -48.45 13.84 4.75
C PHE A 592 -48.55 13.34 6.20
N ASN A 593 -49.38 12.33 6.47
CA ASN A 593 -49.57 11.76 7.80
C ASN A 593 -48.22 11.33 8.44
N ASN A 594 -48.07 11.60 9.74
CA ASN A 594 -46.91 11.32 10.57
C ASN A 594 -45.57 11.91 10.08
N CYS A 595 -45.61 13.00 9.31
CA CYS A 595 -44.43 13.82 9.05
C CYS A 595 -44.06 14.64 10.30
N THR A 596 -43.51 13.97 11.32
CA THR A 596 -43.41 14.52 12.70
C THR A 596 -42.52 15.76 12.82
N ALA A 597 -41.60 15.97 11.86
CA ALA A 597 -40.72 17.14 11.81
C ALA A 597 -41.28 18.32 11.00
N LEU A 598 -42.43 18.15 10.31
CA LEU A 598 -42.96 19.16 9.39
C LEU A 598 -43.43 20.37 10.19
N THR A 599 -42.81 21.53 9.98
CA THR A 599 -43.14 22.79 10.68
C THR A 599 -43.91 23.76 9.79
N ASP A 600 -43.58 23.78 8.50
CA ASP A 600 -44.03 24.79 7.53
C ASP A 600 -44.66 24.13 6.30
N VAL A 601 -45.89 24.54 5.98
CA VAL A 601 -46.58 24.20 4.73
C VAL A 601 -46.98 25.47 4.01
N ILE A 602 -46.35 25.72 2.85
CA ILE A 602 -46.74 26.78 1.93
C ILE A 602 -47.75 26.19 0.95
N LEU A 603 -48.99 26.66 1.00
CA LEU A 603 -50.08 26.17 0.15
C LEU A 603 -50.04 26.81 -1.25
N PRO A 604 -50.67 26.19 -2.27
CA PRO A 604 -50.85 26.80 -3.58
C PRO A 604 -51.78 28.03 -3.50
N ALA A 605 -51.98 28.69 -4.65
CA ALA A 605 -52.96 29.78 -4.76
C ALA A 605 -54.37 29.34 -4.30
N ALA A 606 -55.19 30.29 -3.83
CA ALA A 606 -56.47 30.00 -3.18
C ALA A 606 -57.43 29.19 -4.08
N GLU A 607 -57.43 29.46 -5.39
CA GLU A 607 -58.21 28.75 -6.40
C GLU A 607 -57.83 27.27 -6.56
N GLU A 608 -56.54 26.95 -6.37
CA GLU A 608 -56.02 25.58 -6.40
C GLU A 608 -56.29 24.88 -5.07
N CYS A 609 -56.12 25.60 -3.96
CA CYS A 609 -56.40 25.10 -2.62
C CYS A 609 -57.90 24.76 -2.43
N ALA A 610 -58.79 25.50 -3.12
CA ALA A 610 -60.22 25.21 -3.17
C ALA A 610 -60.56 23.89 -3.88
N GLN A 611 -59.66 23.32 -4.69
CA GLN A 611 -59.87 22.01 -5.32
C GLN A 611 -59.71 20.84 -4.35
N PHE A 612 -59.10 21.07 -3.17
CA PHE A 612 -58.97 20.04 -2.14
C PHE A 612 -60.28 19.81 -1.39
N THR A 613 -61.07 18.82 -1.81
CA THR A 613 -62.42 18.57 -1.26
C THR A 613 -62.44 17.73 0.01
N SER A 614 -61.37 17.02 0.31
CA SER A 614 -61.21 16.22 1.54
C SER A 614 -59.78 16.35 2.08
N LEU A 615 -59.67 16.67 3.37
CA LEU A 615 -58.43 16.78 4.13
C LEU A 615 -58.24 15.60 5.11
N LYS A 616 -59.01 14.53 4.93
CA LYS A 616 -59.07 13.42 5.88
C LYS A 616 -57.67 12.89 6.21
N LYS A 617 -57.27 13.00 7.49
CA LYS A 617 -55.96 12.61 8.01
C LYS A 617 -54.74 13.28 7.33
N ALA A 618 -54.93 14.29 6.49
CA ALA A 618 -53.90 14.83 5.59
C ALA A 618 -52.58 15.13 6.31
N PHE A 619 -52.66 15.74 7.50
CA PHE A 619 -51.54 16.13 8.36
C PHE A 619 -51.63 15.53 9.77
N LYS A 620 -52.35 14.42 9.92
CA LYS A 620 -52.45 13.71 11.20
C LYS A 620 -51.04 13.36 11.71
N GLY A 621 -50.76 13.59 12.98
CA GLY A 621 -49.48 13.24 13.60
C GLY A 621 -48.28 14.09 13.16
N CYS A 622 -48.49 15.17 12.39
CA CYS A 622 -47.47 16.17 12.11
C CYS A 622 -47.23 17.04 13.34
N THR A 623 -46.60 16.46 14.36
CA THR A 623 -46.49 17.03 15.73
C THR A 623 -45.75 18.36 15.82
N ALA A 624 -44.97 18.73 14.80
CA ALA A 624 -44.26 20.00 14.74
C ALA A 624 -44.99 21.07 13.88
N LEU A 625 -46.09 20.72 13.21
CA LEU A 625 -46.73 21.58 12.20
C LEU A 625 -47.40 22.75 12.88
N ALA A 626 -46.83 23.94 12.72
CA ALA A 626 -47.31 25.17 13.31
C ALA A 626 -47.73 26.22 12.26
N ASN A 627 -47.08 26.21 11.09
CA ASN A 627 -47.23 27.25 10.07
C ASN A 627 -47.95 26.69 8.84
N ILE A 628 -49.28 26.85 8.79
CA ILE A 628 -50.14 26.51 7.64
C ILE A 628 -51.38 27.42 7.66
N ASP A 629 -51.77 27.94 6.49
CA ASP A 629 -52.93 28.82 6.35
C ASP A 629 -54.19 28.02 6.04
N LEU A 630 -54.95 27.64 7.08
CA LEU A 630 -56.16 26.83 6.94
C LEU A 630 -57.27 27.57 6.16
N SER A 631 -57.26 28.91 6.11
CA SER A 631 -58.32 29.70 5.48
C SER A 631 -58.45 29.46 3.96
N LEU A 632 -57.41 28.90 3.33
CA LEU A 632 -57.36 28.65 1.90
C LEU A 632 -58.13 27.40 1.45
N PHE A 633 -58.43 26.44 2.34
CA PHE A 633 -59.12 25.19 1.99
C PHE A 633 -60.64 25.33 1.88
N THR A 634 -61.13 26.37 1.21
CA THR A 634 -62.57 26.71 1.12
C THR A 634 -63.47 25.63 0.52
N GLY A 635 -62.91 24.72 -0.29
CA GLY A 635 -63.61 23.58 -0.89
C GLY A 635 -63.67 22.31 -0.04
N ALA A 636 -63.01 22.28 1.12
CA ALA A 636 -62.95 21.09 1.96
C ALA A 636 -64.30 20.78 2.62
N THR A 637 -64.80 19.56 2.40
CA THR A 637 -66.08 19.04 2.94
C THR A 637 -65.88 17.96 4.00
N ASP A 638 -64.71 17.34 4.07
CA ASP A 638 -64.34 16.33 5.07
C ASP A 638 -62.98 16.70 5.68
N ILE A 639 -62.97 16.95 6.99
CA ILE A 639 -61.76 17.29 7.75
C ILE A 639 -61.50 16.29 8.89
N ASP A 640 -62.03 15.07 8.79
CA ASP A 640 -61.84 14.05 9.83
C ASP A 640 -60.36 13.77 10.07
N GLU A 641 -59.93 13.90 11.32
CA GLU A 641 -58.53 13.73 11.77
C GLU A 641 -57.49 14.57 10.99
N ALA A 642 -57.90 15.58 10.21
CA ALA A 642 -57.03 16.28 9.26
C ALA A 642 -55.77 16.86 9.90
N PHE A 643 -55.91 17.43 11.10
CA PHE A 643 -54.86 18.11 11.86
C PHE A 643 -54.66 17.49 13.24
N LYS A 644 -55.14 16.26 13.48
CA LYS A 644 -55.00 15.57 14.76
C LYS A 644 -53.52 15.50 15.18
N ASN A 645 -53.22 15.89 16.42
CA ASN A 645 -51.86 15.96 17.00
C ASN A 645 -50.89 16.88 16.21
N THR A 646 -51.33 18.07 15.81
CA THR A 646 -50.46 19.11 15.22
C THR A 646 -50.14 20.22 16.23
N ALA A 647 -49.17 21.09 15.90
CA ALA A 647 -48.74 22.22 16.75
C ALA A 647 -49.32 23.57 16.29
N ILE A 648 -50.39 23.57 15.50
CA ILE A 648 -51.04 24.79 15.03
C ILE A 648 -51.60 25.60 16.21
N THR A 649 -51.49 26.92 16.12
CA THR A 649 -51.97 27.84 17.17
C THR A 649 -53.30 28.52 16.82
N THR A 650 -53.64 28.56 15.53
CA THR A 650 -54.89 29.12 15.03
C THR A 650 -55.49 28.22 13.95
N ALA A 651 -56.82 28.09 13.92
CA ALA A 651 -57.54 27.42 12.85
C ALA A 651 -58.66 28.33 12.32
N ASP A 652 -58.46 28.95 11.16
CA ASP A 652 -59.49 29.72 10.47
C ASP A 652 -60.20 28.84 9.44
N LEU A 653 -61.48 28.55 9.71
CA LEU A 653 -62.36 27.75 8.88
C LEU A 653 -63.51 28.58 8.29
N SER A 654 -63.48 29.91 8.43
CA SER A 654 -64.59 30.80 8.07
C SER A 654 -65.03 30.67 6.60
N GLY A 655 -64.09 30.38 5.69
CA GLY A 655 -64.34 30.20 4.26
C GLY A 655 -64.88 28.82 3.85
N TYR A 656 -65.07 27.88 4.77
CA TYR A 656 -65.49 26.52 4.43
C TYR A 656 -67.00 26.44 4.25
N ALA A 657 -67.45 26.33 2.99
CA ALA A 657 -68.87 26.46 2.65
C ALA A 657 -69.74 25.27 3.10
N ALA A 658 -69.19 24.06 3.16
CA ALA A 658 -69.97 22.82 3.35
C ALA A 658 -69.21 21.73 4.12
N VAL A 659 -68.70 22.04 5.33
CA VAL A 659 -68.05 21.05 6.19
C VAL A 659 -69.07 19.99 6.63
N GLY A 660 -68.92 18.77 6.14
CA GLY A 660 -69.78 17.63 6.43
C GLY A 660 -69.43 16.94 7.74
N THR A 661 -68.18 16.53 7.91
CA THR A 661 -67.69 15.80 9.08
C THR A 661 -66.39 16.40 9.63
N THR A 662 -66.26 16.36 10.96
CA THR A 662 -65.18 17.01 11.73
C THR A 662 -64.66 16.12 12.86
N VAL A 663 -64.89 14.81 12.78
CA VAL A 663 -64.52 13.86 13.83
C VAL A 663 -63.00 13.93 14.05
N SER A 664 -62.60 14.22 15.29
CA SER A 664 -61.19 14.31 15.68
C SER A 664 -60.33 15.29 14.87
N ALA A 665 -60.93 16.26 14.15
CA ALA A 665 -60.22 17.12 13.21
C ALA A 665 -58.99 17.82 13.83
N PHE A 666 -59.11 18.28 15.08
CA PHE A 666 -58.07 18.95 15.85
C PHE A 666 -57.77 18.24 17.18
N GLU A 667 -58.12 16.95 17.30
CA GLU A 667 -57.84 16.19 18.53
C GLU A 667 -56.34 16.24 18.87
N GLY A 668 -55.97 16.57 20.10
CA GLY A 668 -54.59 16.63 20.56
C GLY A 668 -53.78 17.84 20.06
N CYS A 669 -54.41 18.82 19.41
CA CYS A 669 -53.78 20.10 19.07
C CYS A 669 -53.57 20.97 20.31
N SER A 670 -52.67 20.55 21.19
CA SER A 670 -52.44 21.18 22.50
C SER A 670 -51.96 22.64 22.45
N ALA A 671 -51.46 23.11 21.30
CA ALA A 671 -51.04 24.49 21.08
C ALA A 671 -52.14 25.40 20.49
N LEU A 672 -53.29 24.85 20.10
CA LEU A 672 -54.36 25.58 19.43
C LEU A 672 -55.02 26.57 20.40
N GLU A 673 -54.86 27.88 20.15
CA GLU A 673 -55.37 28.96 21.00
C GLU A 673 -56.67 29.58 20.48
N SER A 674 -56.85 29.63 19.17
CA SER A 674 -58.00 30.32 18.55
C SER A 674 -58.56 29.54 17.35
N VAL A 675 -59.88 29.47 17.25
CA VAL A 675 -60.59 28.86 16.12
C VAL A 675 -61.63 29.83 15.58
N ILE A 676 -61.76 29.95 14.26
CA ILE A 676 -62.82 30.71 13.59
C ILE A 676 -63.66 29.71 12.79
N LEU A 677 -64.96 29.64 13.06
CA LEU A 677 -65.85 28.61 12.52
C LEU A 677 -66.75 29.17 11.40
N PRO A 678 -67.04 28.38 10.34
CA PRO A 678 -68.01 28.76 9.31
C PRO A 678 -69.44 28.69 9.82
N GLU A 679 -70.36 29.39 9.16
CA GLU A 679 -71.79 29.48 9.50
C GLU A 679 -72.45 28.11 9.78
N ASN A 680 -72.11 27.09 8.98
CA ASN A 680 -72.75 25.77 9.03
C ASN A 680 -71.94 24.71 9.79
N PHE A 681 -70.99 25.12 10.64
CA PHE A 681 -70.10 24.19 11.34
C PHE A 681 -70.86 23.25 12.28
N LYS A 682 -70.57 21.94 12.17
CA LYS A 682 -71.09 20.90 13.07
C LYS A 682 -69.93 20.21 13.75
N ALA A 683 -69.89 20.26 15.07
CA ALA A 683 -68.81 19.68 15.84
C ALA A 683 -69.06 18.18 16.09
N GLY A 684 -68.24 17.35 15.46
CA GLY A 684 -68.23 15.90 15.63
C GLY A 684 -67.64 15.45 16.97
N ASN A 685 -67.53 14.13 17.13
CA ASN A 685 -66.86 13.56 18.29
C ASN A 685 -65.38 13.95 18.27
N TYR A 686 -64.86 14.36 19.43
CA TYR A 686 -63.44 14.69 19.66
C TYR A 686 -62.86 15.81 18.78
N THR A 687 -63.69 16.60 18.08
CA THR A 687 -63.21 17.62 17.14
C THR A 687 -62.15 18.55 17.73
N PHE A 688 -62.31 18.97 18.99
CA PHE A 688 -61.37 19.83 19.73
C PHE A 688 -60.89 19.16 21.03
N ALA A 689 -60.91 17.82 21.08
CA ALA A 689 -60.45 17.10 22.27
C ALA A 689 -58.96 17.38 22.51
N ASP A 690 -58.56 17.50 23.77
CA ASP A 690 -57.18 17.78 24.21
C ASP A 690 -56.56 19.08 23.64
N CYS A 691 -57.37 20.01 23.12
CA CYS A 691 -56.96 21.37 22.74
C CYS A 691 -56.80 22.26 23.99
N THR A 692 -55.85 21.90 24.85
CA THR A 692 -55.70 22.47 26.21
C THR A 692 -55.30 23.94 26.25
N ALA A 693 -54.77 24.51 25.17
CA ALA A 693 -54.44 25.93 25.06
C ALA A 693 -55.58 26.80 24.49
N LEU A 694 -56.75 26.22 24.16
CA LEU A 694 -57.83 26.93 23.50
C LEU A 694 -58.36 28.07 24.37
N LYS A 695 -58.34 29.30 23.83
CA LYS A 695 -58.77 30.53 24.51
C LYS A 695 -59.99 31.14 23.85
N THR A 696 -60.08 31.06 22.53
CA THR A 696 -61.16 31.71 21.77
C THR A 696 -61.74 30.78 20.71
N ILE A 697 -63.06 30.74 20.64
CA ILE A 697 -63.80 30.18 19.52
C ILE A 697 -64.65 31.33 18.96
N ASP A 698 -64.35 31.74 17.74
CA ASP A 698 -65.15 32.70 17.00
C ASP A 698 -66.19 31.97 16.15
N PHE A 699 -67.45 32.08 16.56
CA PHE A 699 -68.58 31.54 15.85
C PHE A 699 -69.58 32.65 15.47
N THR A 700 -69.08 33.87 15.27
CA THR A 700 -69.90 35.04 14.87
C THR A 700 -70.55 34.89 13.50
N ALA A 701 -70.02 34.01 12.64
CA ALA A 701 -70.64 33.63 11.37
C ALA A 701 -71.93 32.79 11.53
N TYR A 702 -72.24 32.28 12.73
CA TYR A 702 -73.46 31.52 12.97
C TYR A 702 -74.69 32.42 12.92
N THR A 703 -75.62 32.17 12.00
CA THR A 703 -76.81 33.02 11.80
C THR A 703 -78.12 32.38 12.30
N ASN A 704 -78.15 31.08 12.59
CA ASN A 704 -79.37 30.39 12.98
C ASN A 704 -79.81 30.83 14.40
N ALA A 705 -80.97 31.48 14.47
CA ALA A 705 -81.53 32.01 15.70
C ALA A 705 -82.53 31.06 16.39
N GLU A 706 -82.80 29.88 15.81
CA GLU A 706 -83.79 28.92 16.33
C GLU A 706 -83.16 27.85 17.23
N GLU A 707 -81.99 27.32 16.85
CA GLU A 707 -81.32 26.24 17.57
C GLU A 707 -79.82 26.53 17.65
N ALA A 708 -79.15 26.01 18.69
CA ALA A 708 -77.70 26.05 18.77
C ALA A 708 -77.06 24.98 17.85
N PRO A 709 -75.82 25.19 17.37
CA PRO A 709 -75.16 24.25 16.47
C PRO A 709 -74.92 22.90 17.14
N ALA A 710 -75.13 21.82 16.38
CA ALA A 710 -74.93 20.46 16.86
C ALA A 710 -73.49 20.24 17.35
N CYS A 711 -73.37 19.70 18.56
CA CYS A 711 -72.10 19.44 19.22
C CYS A 711 -72.15 18.10 19.95
N SER A 712 -71.14 17.27 19.75
CA SER A 712 -71.06 15.94 20.36
C SER A 712 -70.58 16.03 21.81
N ASN A 713 -71.01 15.12 22.68
CA ASN A 713 -70.63 15.14 24.11
C ASN A 713 -69.10 15.14 24.35
N ASN A 714 -68.34 14.52 23.44
CA ASN A 714 -66.89 14.40 23.56
C ASN A 714 -66.13 15.43 22.72
N THR A 715 -66.79 16.44 22.13
CA THR A 715 -66.15 17.43 21.25
C THR A 715 -64.96 18.12 21.94
N PHE A 716 -65.07 18.42 23.23
CA PHE A 716 -64.07 19.15 24.01
C PHE A 716 -63.47 18.31 25.16
N SER A 717 -63.45 16.98 25.05
CA SER A 717 -62.91 16.13 26.11
C SER A 717 -61.43 16.44 26.37
N GLY A 718 -61.00 16.43 27.63
CA GLY A 718 -59.61 16.74 28.00
C GLY A 718 -59.31 18.22 28.24
N ILE A 719 -60.31 19.10 28.08
CA ILE A 719 -60.24 20.50 28.52
C ILE A 719 -60.83 20.59 29.94
N ASP A 720 -60.03 21.08 30.89
CA ASP A 720 -60.38 21.09 32.32
C ASP A 720 -61.51 22.07 32.68
N ASP A 721 -61.53 23.25 32.04
CA ASP A 721 -62.50 24.31 32.34
C ASP A 721 -62.90 25.09 31.08
N LEU A 722 -64.08 24.77 30.52
CA LEU A 722 -64.62 25.45 29.33
C LEU A 722 -64.97 26.91 29.59
N SER A 723 -65.16 27.33 30.85
CA SER A 723 -65.54 28.72 31.17
C SER A 723 -64.40 29.72 30.97
N LEU A 724 -63.17 29.24 30.84
CA LEU A 724 -61.99 30.06 30.51
C LEU A 724 -61.89 30.36 29.02
N ILE A 725 -62.72 29.73 28.18
CA ILE A 725 -62.72 29.88 26.74
C ILE A 725 -63.80 30.88 26.34
N THR A 726 -63.41 31.93 25.63
CA THR A 726 -64.33 32.92 25.06
C THR A 726 -64.96 32.36 23.80
N LEU A 727 -66.28 32.17 23.83
CA LEU A 727 -67.08 31.78 22.68
C LEU A 727 -67.82 33.01 22.15
N LYS A 728 -67.37 33.54 21.00
CA LYS A 728 -68.00 34.68 20.33
C LYS A 728 -69.15 34.19 19.47
N VAL A 729 -70.36 34.66 19.76
CA VAL A 729 -71.61 34.17 19.13
C VAL A 729 -72.46 35.31 18.55
N GLY A 730 -71.94 36.54 18.59
CA GLY A 730 -72.64 37.72 18.08
C GLY A 730 -74.02 37.90 18.73
N GLN A 731 -75.04 38.15 17.89
CA GLN A 731 -76.42 38.37 18.32
C GLN A 731 -77.16 37.09 18.77
N ASN A 732 -76.57 35.91 18.56
CA ASN A 732 -77.23 34.61 18.77
C ASN A 732 -76.94 34.00 20.16
N ALA A 733 -76.42 34.76 21.11
CA ALA A 733 -76.05 34.24 22.44
C ALA A 733 -77.18 33.47 23.16
N SER A 734 -78.44 33.89 22.97
CA SER A 734 -79.61 33.29 23.60
C SER A 734 -79.84 31.80 23.23
N VAL A 735 -79.46 31.36 22.03
CA VAL A 735 -79.56 29.93 21.66
C VAL A 735 -78.41 29.10 22.25
N PHE A 736 -77.21 29.69 22.39
CA PHE A 736 -76.05 29.02 22.99
C PHE A 736 -76.20 28.85 24.52
N GLU A 737 -76.80 29.82 25.21
CA GLU A 737 -77.12 29.76 26.65
C GLU A 737 -78.02 28.57 27.02
N GLN A 738 -78.88 28.13 26.10
CA GLN A 738 -79.81 27.02 26.33
C GLN A 738 -79.22 25.65 26.00
N HIS A 739 -78.05 25.60 25.35
CA HIS A 739 -77.47 24.36 24.87
C HIS A 739 -76.59 23.70 25.93
N LYS A 740 -76.69 22.37 26.07
CA LYS A 740 -76.03 21.58 27.12
C LYS A 740 -74.50 21.73 27.20
N ILE A 741 -73.84 21.93 26.06
CA ILE A 741 -72.38 22.01 25.96
C ILE A 741 -71.93 23.48 25.84
N TRP A 742 -72.38 24.17 24.79
CA TRP A 742 -72.05 25.58 24.54
C TRP A 742 -72.33 26.55 25.70
N SER A 743 -73.31 26.30 26.56
CA SER A 743 -73.56 27.13 27.74
C SER A 743 -72.45 27.08 28.81
N GLN A 744 -71.49 26.16 28.69
CA GLN A 744 -70.36 26.03 29.62
C GLN A 744 -69.21 27.01 29.32
N PHE A 745 -69.26 27.71 28.19
CA PHE A 745 -68.24 28.68 27.75
C PHE A 745 -68.52 30.08 28.30
N TYR A 746 -67.51 30.96 28.31
CA TYR A 746 -67.74 32.40 28.46
C TYR A 746 -68.30 32.95 27.15
N LEU A 747 -69.59 33.28 27.15
CA LEU A 747 -70.28 33.81 25.96
C LEU A 747 -69.97 35.30 25.79
N ASP A 748 -69.27 35.63 24.71
CA ASP A 748 -69.09 37.02 24.27
C ASP A 748 -70.19 37.36 23.26
N SER A 749 -71.17 38.11 23.74
CA SER A 749 -72.27 38.63 22.94
C SER A 749 -72.01 40.10 22.64
N GLU A 750 -72.04 40.49 21.36
CA GLU A 750 -72.03 41.91 21.00
C GLU A 750 -73.36 42.54 21.43
N THR A 751 -73.48 42.90 22.71
CA THR A 751 -74.48 43.87 23.15
C THR A 751 -74.01 45.24 22.71
N ALA A 752 -74.41 45.64 21.51
CA ALA A 752 -74.30 47.02 21.09
C ALA A 752 -75.06 47.90 22.10
N THR A 753 -74.35 48.64 22.96
CA THR A 753 -74.68 50.03 23.35
C THR A 753 -73.52 50.65 24.16
N GLY A 754 -72.78 51.54 23.50
CA GLY A 754 -72.50 52.87 24.05
C GLY A 754 -71.39 53.03 25.10
N ILE A 755 -70.35 53.74 24.65
CA ILE A 755 -69.36 54.53 25.40
C ILE A 755 -68.13 53.75 25.90
N SER A 756 -67.04 54.04 25.21
CA SER A 756 -65.65 53.71 25.52
C SER A 756 -65.28 53.87 27.00
N GLN A 757 -64.91 52.77 27.66
CA GLN A 757 -63.83 52.76 28.64
C GLN A 757 -63.02 51.47 28.46
N THR A 758 -61.90 51.60 27.77
CA THR A 758 -60.79 50.66 27.88
C THR A 758 -60.20 50.78 29.29
N GLU A 759 -60.67 49.98 30.23
CA GLU A 759 -59.86 49.60 31.38
C GLU A 759 -58.96 48.44 30.96
N SER A 760 -57.74 48.78 30.55
CA SER A 760 -56.66 47.81 30.47
C SER A 760 -56.46 47.18 31.86
N HIS A 761 -56.86 45.94 32.03
CA HIS A 761 -56.43 45.13 33.17
C HIS A 761 -54.96 44.75 32.94
N ALA A 762 -54.05 45.68 33.24
CA ALA A 762 -52.62 45.39 33.29
C ALA A 762 -52.36 44.42 34.45
N ALA A 763 -51.48 43.44 34.22
CA ALA A 763 -51.20 42.39 35.18
C ALA A 763 -50.68 42.97 36.53
N PRO A 764 -51.13 42.42 37.68
CA PRO A 764 -50.65 42.84 38.98
C PRO A 764 -49.16 42.52 39.18
N VAL A 765 -48.39 43.51 39.64
CA VAL A 765 -46.95 43.43 39.89
C VAL A 765 -46.63 43.59 41.38
N LYS A 766 -45.69 42.77 41.87
CA LYS A 766 -45.18 42.87 43.23
C LYS A 766 -44.11 43.97 43.32
N VAL A 767 -44.22 44.82 44.34
CA VAL A 767 -43.31 45.94 44.59
C VAL A 767 -42.53 45.70 45.87
N TYR A 768 -41.23 45.97 45.83
CA TYR A 768 -40.31 45.83 46.95
C TYR A 768 -39.53 47.13 47.20
N THR A 769 -39.06 47.35 48.43
CA THR A 769 -38.07 48.39 48.73
C THR A 769 -36.67 47.97 48.25
N VAL A 770 -35.71 48.90 48.15
CA VAL A 770 -34.35 48.60 47.67
C VAL A 770 -33.58 47.60 48.56
N ASP A 771 -33.94 47.49 49.84
CA ASP A 771 -33.45 46.51 50.80
C ASP A 771 -34.24 45.18 50.78
N GLY A 772 -35.18 45.02 49.83
CA GLY A 772 -35.86 43.75 49.54
C GLY A 772 -37.12 43.48 50.35
N GLN A 773 -37.64 44.45 51.12
CA GLN A 773 -38.90 44.26 51.84
C GLN A 773 -40.09 44.39 50.90
N TYR A 774 -41.03 43.44 51.00
CA TYR A 774 -42.25 43.46 50.21
C TYR A 774 -43.18 44.60 50.65
N VAL A 775 -43.65 45.39 49.68
CA VAL A 775 -44.50 46.56 49.91
C VAL A 775 -45.95 46.26 49.60
N GLY A 776 -46.22 45.49 48.54
CA GLY A 776 -47.57 45.15 48.11
C GLY A 776 -47.64 44.70 46.64
N THR A 777 -48.82 44.26 46.22
CA THR A 777 -49.14 43.95 44.82
C THR A 777 -49.98 45.08 44.27
N TYR A 778 -49.60 45.63 43.13
CA TYR A 778 -50.23 46.79 42.51
C TYR A 778 -50.44 46.57 41.02
N VAL A 779 -51.34 47.31 40.39
CA VAL A 779 -51.54 47.25 38.94
C VAL A 779 -50.50 48.14 38.25
N MET A 780 -49.82 47.62 37.22
CA MET A 780 -48.79 48.40 36.51
C MET A 780 -49.44 49.41 35.56
N ASN A 781 -49.67 50.63 36.04
CA ASN A 781 -50.23 51.74 35.29
C ASN A 781 -49.52 53.07 35.64
N GLU A 782 -49.90 54.17 34.99
CA GLU A 782 -49.27 55.49 35.16
C GLU A 782 -49.39 56.08 36.58
N ARG A 783 -50.35 55.59 37.39
CA ARG A 783 -50.59 56.04 38.77
C ARG A 783 -49.79 55.28 39.82
N LEU A 784 -49.18 54.15 39.47
CA LEU A 784 -48.48 53.26 40.42
C LEU A 784 -47.52 54.00 41.36
N MET A 785 -46.67 54.89 40.83
CA MET A 785 -45.70 55.62 41.65
C MET A 785 -46.36 56.56 42.68
N SER A 786 -47.58 57.05 42.40
CA SER A 786 -48.33 57.91 43.33
C SER A 786 -48.97 57.13 44.48
N GLU A 787 -49.31 55.86 44.25
CA GLU A 787 -49.96 54.96 45.23
C GLU A 787 -49.00 54.33 46.24
N LEU A 788 -47.68 54.38 45.98
CA LEU A 788 -46.68 53.86 46.92
C LEU A 788 -46.61 54.68 48.22
N PRO A 789 -46.51 54.05 49.39
CA PRO A 789 -46.84 54.71 50.66
C PRO A 789 -45.86 55.81 51.12
N ARG A 790 -44.60 55.84 50.65
CA ARG A 790 -43.59 56.85 51.06
C ARG A 790 -42.62 57.23 49.92
N PRO A 791 -42.03 58.44 49.90
CA PRO A 791 -40.92 58.74 49.01
C PRO A 791 -39.73 57.81 49.29
N GLY A 792 -39.13 57.25 48.24
CA GLY A 792 -38.13 56.20 48.38
C GLY A 792 -37.80 55.51 47.05
N ILE A 793 -36.94 54.51 47.13
CA ILE A 793 -36.50 53.72 45.98
C ILE A 793 -37.16 52.35 46.05
N TYR A 794 -37.82 51.96 44.95
CA TYR A 794 -38.59 50.72 44.83
C TYR A 794 -38.07 49.85 43.68
N ILE A 795 -38.15 48.54 43.86
CA ILE A 795 -37.87 47.54 42.82
C ILE A 795 -39.21 46.96 42.35
N ILE A 796 -39.49 47.12 41.06
CA ILE A 796 -40.73 46.65 40.42
C ILE A 796 -40.31 45.86 39.19
N GLN A 797 -40.65 44.57 39.14
CA GLN A 797 -40.21 43.63 38.09
C GLN A 797 -38.69 43.70 37.82
N GLY A 798 -37.88 43.80 38.88
CA GLY A 798 -36.42 43.86 38.77
C GLY A 798 -35.82 45.19 38.31
N LYS A 799 -36.64 46.22 38.06
CA LYS A 799 -36.17 47.57 37.69
C LYS A 799 -36.35 48.55 38.85
N LYS A 800 -35.41 49.49 38.98
CA LYS A 800 -35.35 50.48 40.06
C LYS A 800 -36.13 51.74 39.68
N TYR A 801 -37.09 52.12 40.52
CA TYR A 801 -37.92 53.32 40.37
C TYR A 801 -37.77 54.21 41.60
N ILE A 802 -37.69 55.53 41.39
CA ILE A 802 -37.48 56.51 42.48
C ILE A 802 -38.73 57.36 42.61
N LYS A 803 -39.39 57.31 43.78
CA LYS A 803 -40.44 58.26 44.18
C LYS A 803 -39.80 59.39 44.96
N THR A 804 -39.62 60.55 44.33
CA THR A 804 -39.23 61.78 45.01
C THR A 804 -40.43 62.39 45.75
N ARG A 805 -40.16 63.30 46.69
CA ARG A 805 -41.21 64.01 47.43
C ARG A 805 -42.18 64.77 46.54
#